data_AF-A0A9C8L9E9-F1
#
_entry.id   AF-A0A9C8L9E9-F1
#
_cell.length_a   1.000
_cell.length_b   1.000
_cell.length_c   1.000
_cell.angle_alpha   90.00
_cell.angle_beta   90.00
_cell.angle_gamma   90.00
#
_symmetry.space_group_name_H-M   'P 1'
#
loop_
_entity.id
_entity.type
_entity.pdbx_description
1 polymer ?
#
loop_
_entity_poly.entity_id
_entity_poly.type
_entity_poly.pdbx_seq_one_letter_code
_entity_poly.pdbx_strand_id
1 'polypeptide(L)'
;MNIRKLARLTLALLALTAGLTLDVAANGVALPQRQASAEAISVIRQDCASYSGPHLCYTSLADWEADFGGIDFGAHPQGDLVAADLVAVARIEGAWTQPDTQVLSIGGWMTDAEHYIYIYTTAEARHNGTAGTGYRLQTSGSQPIYSTAAHLRIEGLEIHGLASGPLVYLRPDTAEGVGEIHLSHNLIHGDGVTTGSGIHNYTCRGVVKIWNNIIYDVGTPGYTAGIQNGAGTAYVYNNTIVDIIDGFAIRANDRVLAKNNLTQAPAQDYRGGFLPGSDFNVSADDTAPGRNSRHNQTATFENRPARDYHLAQTDQAANNHGLDLSIDPWLPINDDIDGDARAGAWDIGADQELLAPDVIPPVIFNTAPKGTLPRYTTQVTLSLQSSEFAACRYAAAPDVAYAAMPVTFTHTGALSHTYVVTGLVGEQTYAYYVKCRDLAGNVNDDALITFYVESSDVTPPVLWGVQALDVGPYTARITWNSDEPSTSQVEYGPGAGYGHFTPISVTRVLSHAVVLVGLEPDTAYHFRARSQDIARNETVSDDYVFTTTALSPLYYVDQNHPQASDDNPGTESAPWLTIQHAADVAQPGDTIIVHPGSYERVAIRRGGTPGAFITFKGLNAPDQSRVDPDALFDPQNPVQIPGNPAVNAVTRGFMLAPPRNEPPVGYVRVEHFEVTATYVEDVPFVGRGAIQLNGTRNVEIVRNFIHDTNARPGSYNYVGIRGENHDNLNAVIKGNTLYRVQGTGISIVGRNWLVEGNEVSHSLDTNTDSGIEVGGDSDAVRFFGSGHVIRHNYLHDSLEEEQSGEPHIDCFQTFSVWPDSQFAYDILFEGNVCKNMGQMLMIEDQSEAAGTGNMVHHITFRNNIFWGARAYAFNGGRVDYFTFVNNVIAESRYGGIALSNSPNMLVSNNIFHNNGSGTQITASSQEDSVWDDNIHYPDFAWPPKQPEFDQHSLFGVDPRFV
;
A
#
# COMPACT_ATOMS: atom_id res chain seq x y z
N MET A 1 2.37 -19.45 -0.62
CA MET A 1 0.94 -19.80 -0.82
C MET A 1 0.09 -18.52 -0.92
N ASN A 2 -0.08 -17.93 -2.12
CA ASN A 2 -0.96 -16.75 -2.31
C ASN A 2 -1.58 -16.64 -3.73
N ILE A 3 -1.66 -17.75 -4.47
CA ILE A 3 -2.21 -17.85 -5.84
C ILE A 3 -3.74 -17.61 -5.89
N ARG A 4 -4.43 -17.62 -4.74
CA ARG A 4 -5.90 -17.46 -4.67
C ARG A 4 -6.41 -16.04 -4.92
N LYS A 5 -5.57 -15.00 -4.85
CA LYS A 5 -5.97 -13.61 -5.12
C LYS A 5 -5.78 -13.24 -6.59
N LEU A 6 -4.74 -13.73 -7.26
CA LEU A 6 -4.55 -13.51 -8.70
C LEU A 6 -5.65 -14.16 -9.55
N ALA A 7 -6.06 -15.39 -9.19
CA ALA A 7 -7.13 -16.10 -9.90
C ALA A 7 -8.49 -15.38 -9.91
N ARG A 8 -8.75 -14.42 -9.00
CA ARG A 8 -9.97 -13.59 -9.03
C ARG A 8 -9.88 -12.42 -10.00
N LEU A 9 -8.68 -11.94 -10.31
CA LEU A 9 -8.43 -10.90 -11.31
C LEU A 9 -8.38 -11.50 -12.73
N THR A 10 -7.78 -12.69 -12.88
CA THR A 10 -7.72 -13.40 -14.18
C THR A 10 -9.09 -13.91 -14.65
N LEU A 11 -10.02 -14.23 -13.72
CA LEU A 11 -11.41 -14.61 -14.05
C LEU A 11 -12.24 -13.44 -14.62
N ALA A 12 -11.94 -12.19 -14.21
CA ALA A 12 -12.59 -11.00 -14.77
C ALA A 12 -12.07 -10.70 -16.19
N LEU A 13 -10.79 -11.03 -16.47
CA LEU A 13 -10.15 -10.81 -17.76
C LEU A 13 -10.62 -11.81 -18.85
N LEU A 14 -11.02 -13.03 -18.47
CA LEU A 14 -11.62 -14.02 -19.38
C LEU A 14 -13.12 -13.79 -19.65
N ALA A 15 -13.83 -13.09 -18.77
CA ALA A 15 -15.24 -12.75 -18.99
C ALA A 15 -15.43 -11.64 -20.05
N LEU A 16 -14.46 -10.72 -20.20
CA LEU A 16 -14.51 -9.67 -21.21
C LEU A 16 -14.18 -10.15 -22.64
N THR A 17 -13.50 -11.29 -22.81
CA THR A 17 -13.04 -11.75 -24.12
C THR A 17 -14.00 -12.72 -24.83
N ALA A 18 -15.11 -13.15 -24.19
CA ALA A 18 -16.02 -14.16 -24.75
C ALA A 18 -17.51 -13.79 -24.81
N GLY A 19 -17.93 -12.60 -24.38
CA GLY A 19 -19.32 -12.12 -24.55
C GLY A 19 -20.41 -13.03 -23.94
N LEU A 20 -20.10 -13.82 -22.92
CA LEU A 20 -21.05 -14.73 -22.26
C LEU A 20 -21.47 -14.17 -20.90
N THR A 21 -22.77 -13.97 -20.72
CA THR A 21 -23.39 -13.80 -19.40
C THR A 21 -23.48 -15.16 -18.72
N LEU A 22 -23.05 -15.27 -17.45
CA LEU A 22 -23.43 -16.46 -16.67
C LEU A 22 -23.59 -16.20 -15.17
N ASP A 23 -24.80 -16.53 -14.73
CA ASP A 23 -25.25 -16.73 -13.35
C ASP A 23 -24.32 -17.65 -12.57
N VAL A 24 -23.97 -17.23 -11.36
CA VAL A 24 -23.19 -18.02 -10.42
C VAL A 24 -24.12 -18.99 -9.68
N ALA A 25 -24.12 -20.27 -10.09
CA ALA A 25 -24.57 -21.37 -9.23
C ALA A 25 -23.46 -22.41 -9.06
N ALA A 26 -23.22 -22.75 -7.80
CA ALA A 26 -22.17 -23.61 -7.27
C ALA A 26 -22.03 -24.96 -7.98
N ASN A 27 -20.78 -25.37 -8.26
CA ASN A 27 -20.27 -26.72 -8.00
C ASN A 27 -18.73 -26.76 -8.18
N GLY A 28 -18.03 -27.28 -7.18
CA GLY A 28 -16.58 -27.32 -7.12
C GLY A 28 -15.94 -28.31 -8.10
N VAL A 29 -14.88 -27.86 -8.77
CA VAL A 29 -13.90 -28.70 -9.46
C VAL A 29 -12.51 -28.19 -9.06
N ALA A 30 -11.69 -29.07 -8.47
CA ALA A 30 -10.29 -28.78 -8.15
C ALA A 30 -9.42 -28.95 -9.40
N LEU A 31 -8.47 -28.02 -9.63
CA LEU A 31 -7.45 -28.09 -10.69
C LEU A 31 -6.10 -28.61 -10.14
N PRO A 32 -5.27 -29.29 -10.96
CA PRO A 32 -4.17 -30.14 -10.50
C PRO A 32 -2.93 -29.36 -10.04
N GLN A 33 -2.22 -29.87 -9.03
CA GLN A 33 -0.94 -29.33 -8.54
C GLN A 33 0.21 -29.79 -9.46
N ARG A 34 1.13 -28.87 -9.82
CA ARG A 34 2.46 -29.20 -10.38
C ARG A 34 3.28 -29.93 -9.30
N GLN A 35 4.01 -30.98 -9.68
CA GLN A 35 4.82 -31.81 -8.79
C GLN A 35 6.26 -31.28 -8.80
N ALA A 36 6.88 -31.09 -7.63
CA ALA A 36 8.28 -30.64 -7.50
C ALA A 36 9.26 -31.74 -7.97
N SER A 37 10.46 -31.34 -8.45
CA SER A 37 11.57 -32.24 -8.75
C SER A 37 11.92 -33.10 -7.53
N ALA A 38 12.33 -34.35 -7.76
CA ALA A 38 12.49 -35.30 -6.67
C ALA A 38 13.80 -35.05 -5.90
N GLU A 39 13.73 -35.10 -4.57
CA GLU A 39 14.92 -34.97 -3.72
C GLU A 39 15.66 -36.31 -3.62
N ALA A 40 16.92 -36.32 -4.02
CA ALA A 40 17.83 -37.43 -3.80
C ALA A 40 18.55 -37.22 -2.45
N ILE A 41 17.95 -37.78 -1.40
CA ILE A 41 18.41 -37.60 -0.02
C ILE A 41 19.44 -38.67 0.35
N SER A 42 20.59 -38.19 0.81
CA SER A 42 21.61 -38.97 1.51
C SER A 42 21.87 -38.39 2.90
N VAL A 43 22.26 -39.28 3.80
CA VAL A 43 22.41 -39.00 5.23
C VAL A 43 23.88 -38.91 5.60
N ILE A 44 24.24 -37.92 6.41
CA ILE A 44 25.60 -37.75 6.94
C ILE A 44 25.55 -37.91 8.46
N ARG A 45 26.31 -38.87 8.99
CA ARG A 45 26.34 -39.22 10.42
C ARG A 45 27.76 -39.54 10.85
N GLN A 46 28.09 -39.27 12.12
CA GLN A 46 29.39 -39.64 12.68
C GLN A 46 29.65 -41.17 12.61
N ASP A 47 28.60 -41.99 12.72
CA ASP A 47 28.67 -43.44 12.58
C ASP A 47 27.50 -44.02 11.77
N CYS A 48 27.80 -44.46 10.56
CA CYS A 48 26.85 -45.13 9.67
C CYS A 48 26.58 -46.60 10.01
N ALA A 49 27.39 -47.25 10.84
CA ALA A 49 27.13 -48.64 11.25
C ALA A 49 25.85 -48.76 12.09
N SER A 50 25.47 -47.68 12.77
CA SER A 50 24.24 -47.56 13.55
C SER A 50 23.00 -47.17 12.73
N TYR A 51 23.19 -46.78 11.47
CA TYR A 51 22.10 -46.30 10.61
C TYR A 51 21.35 -47.48 9.96
N SER A 52 20.02 -47.46 10.08
CA SER A 52 19.12 -48.49 9.51
C SER A 52 18.02 -47.89 8.63
N GLY A 53 18.14 -46.60 8.29
CA GLY A 53 17.18 -45.90 7.46
C GLY A 53 17.31 -46.23 5.97
N PRO A 54 16.40 -45.71 5.14
CA PRO A 54 16.30 -46.07 3.73
C PRO A 54 17.31 -45.35 2.80
N HIS A 55 18.04 -44.35 3.30
CA HIS A 55 18.95 -43.53 2.50
C HIS A 55 20.40 -44.05 2.57
N LEU A 56 21.24 -43.66 1.62
CA LEU A 56 22.68 -43.90 1.75
C LEU A 56 23.24 -43.07 2.91
N CYS A 57 24.22 -43.64 3.62
CA CYS A 57 24.84 -43.00 4.78
C CYS A 57 26.33 -42.81 4.53
N TYR A 58 26.81 -41.58 4.76
CA TYR A 58 28.21 -41.18 4.67
C TYR A 58 28.72 -40.66 6.02
N THR A 59 30.01 -40.84 6.28
CA THR A 59 30.66 -40.41 7.53
C THR A 59 31.22 -39.00 7.50
N SER A 60 31.29 -38.38 6.32
CA SER A 60 31.72 -36.99 6.10
C SER A 60 30.98 -36.39 4.91
N LEU A 61 30.92 -35.06 4.85
CA LEU A 61 30.41 -34.35 3.67
C LEU A 61 31.30 -34.59 2.44
N ALA A 62 32.60 -34.76 2.63
CA ALA A 62 33.53 -35.01 1.53
C ALA A 62 33.36 -36.41 0.93
N ASP A 63 33.04 -37.43 1.72
CA ASP A 63 32.71 -38.78 1.22
C ASP A 63 31.38 -38.75 0.43
N TRP A 64 30.39 -37.99 0.91
CA TRP A 64 29.12 -37.78 0.21
C TRP A 64 29.33 -37.08 -1.14
N GLU A 65 30.12 -36.01 -1.16
CA GLU A 65 30.44 -35.25 -2.36
C GLU A 65 31.22 -36.09 -3.38
N ALA A 66 32.21 -36.88 -2.92
CA ALA A 66 33.02 -37.74 -3.78
C ALA A 66 32.21 -38.82 -4.52
N ASP A 67 31.04 -39.19 -3.98
CA ASP A 67 30.10 -40.16 -4.56
C ASP A 67 28.89 -39.49 -5.24
N PHE A 68 28.90 -38.16 -5.43
CA PHE A 68 27.77 -37.39 -5.95
C PHE A 68 26.44 -37.71 -5.22
N GLY A 69 26.52 -37.82 -3.89
CA GLY A 69 25.41 -38.18 -3.03
C GLY A 69 24.83 -39.57 -3.24
N GLY A 70 25.54 -40.45 -3.98
CA GLY A 70 25.09 -41.81 -4.30
C GLY A 70 23.91 -41.85 -5.29
N ILE A 71 23.73 -40.77 -6.05
CA ILE A 71 22.68 -40.64 -7.06
C ILE A 71 23.01 -41.53 -8.26
N ASP A 72 22.03 -42.35 -8.67
CA ASP A 72 22.09 -43.05 -9.96
C ASP A 72 21.58 -42.13 -11.07
N PHE A 73 22.51 -41.50 -11.80
CA PHE A 73 22.21 -40.64 -12.93
C PHE A 73 21.75 -41.41 -14.19
N GLY A 74 21.72 -42.75 -14.15
CA GLY A 74 21.31 -43.58 -15.27
C GLY A 74 22.14 -43.34 -16.53
N ALA A 75 21.50 -42.82 -17.59
CA ALA A 75 22.17 -42.50 -18.86
C ALA A 75 22.71 -41.06 -18.94
N HIS A 76 22.44 -40.23 -17.92
CA HIS A 76 22.87 -38.83 -17.87
C HIS A 76 24.31 -38.71 -17.37
N PRO A 77 25.03 -37.62 -17.68
CA PRO A 77 26.35 -37.37 -17.12
C PRO A 77 26.30 -37.34 -15.59
N GLN A 78 27.32 -37.92 -14.95
CA GLN A 78 27.44 -37.87 -13.49
C GLN A 78 27.55 -36.40 -13.02
N GLY A 79 26.78 -36.04 -12.00
CA GLY A 79 26.69 -34.67 -11.48
C GLY A 79 25.68 -33.77 -12.21
N ASP A 80 25.00 -34.26 -13.25
CA ASP A 80 23.97 -33.50 -13.98
C ASP A 80 22.60 -33.58 -13.30
N LEU A 81 22.35 -32.72 -12.31
CA LEU A 81 21.08 -32.70 -11.58
C LEU A 81 19.92 -32.21 -12.46
N VAL A 82 20.20 -31.34 -13.42
CA VAL A 82 19.21 -30.83 -14.37
C VAL A 82 18.72 -31.94 -15.28
N ALA A 83 19.64 -32.71 -15.88
CA ALA A 83 19.24 -33.80 -16.76
C ALA A 83 18.59 -34.97 -16.01
N ALA A 84 18.94 -35.17 -14.74
CA ALA A 84 18.33 -36.18 -13.87
C ALA A 84 17.00 -35.76 -13.24
N ASP A 85 16.62 -34.47 -13.31
CA ASP A 85 15.43 -33.89 -12.65
C ASP A 85 15.43 -34.13 -11.13
N LEU A 86 16.58 -33.86 -10.49
CA LEU A 86 16.81 -34.11 -9.06
C LEU A 86 17.37 -32.90 -8.31
N VAL A 87 17.12 -32.86 -7.01
CA VAL A 87 17.86 -32.03 -6.03
C VAL A 87 18.77 -32.95 -5.23
N ALA A 88 20.06 -32.63 -5.13
CA ALA A 88 21.00 -33.39 -4.29
C ALA A 88 20.92 -32.90 -2.84
N VAL A 89 20.56 -33.78 -1.91
CA VAL A 89 20.37 -33.41 -0.51
C VAL A 89 21.36 -34.17 0.39
N ALA A 90 22.19 -33.40 1.09
CA ALA A 90 23.05 -33.85 2.18
C ALA A 90 22.37 -33.52 3.51
N ARG A 91 21.66 -34.49 4.10
CA ARG A 91 21.00 -34.34 5.39
C ARG A 91 21.91 -34.81 6.52
N ILE A 92 22.43 -33.86 7.29
CA ILE A 92 23.30 -34.16 8.42
C ILE A 92 22.44 -34.42 9.66
N GLU A 93 22.55 -35.61 10.26
CA GLU A 93 21.71 -36.04 11.38
C GLU A 93 22.48 -36.81 12.46
N GLY A 94 21.80 -37.04 13.58
CA GLY A 94 22.37 -37.68 14.75
C GLY A 94 23.32 -36.78 15.54
N ALA A 95 23.74 -37.27 16.71
CA ALA A 95 24.63 -36.55 17.60
C ALA A 95 26.09 -36.59 17.11
N TRP A 96 26.78 -35.45 17.20
CA TRP A 96 28.18 -35.29 16.85
C TRP A 96 29.01 -34.94 18.09
N THR A 97 30.10 -35.66 18.27
CA THR A 97 31.08 -35.50 19.37
C THR A 97 32.50 -35.32 18.85
N GLN A 98 32.73 -35.68 17.58
CA GLN A 98 33.97 -35.48 16.85
C GLN A 98 33.67 -34.64 15.61
N PRO A 99 34.58 -33.75 15.18
CA PRO A 99 34.38 -32.97 13.97
C PRO A 99 34.49 -33.83 12.71
N ASP A 100 33.80 -33.43 11.65
CA ASP A 100 34.22 -33.76 10.28
C ASP A 100 35.49 -32.95 9.97
N THR A 101 36.55 -33.63 9.58
CA THR A 101 37.88 -33.02 9.38
C THR A 101 38.29 -32.87 7.93
N GLN A 102 37.43 -33.32 7.00
CA GLN A 102 37.73 -33.34 5.59
C GLN A 102 37.21 -32.05 4.93
N VAL A 103 38.00 -31.46 4.04
CA VAL A 103 37.56 -30.29 3.26
C VAL A 103 36.44 -30.69 2.31
N LEU A 104 35.35 -29.94 2.31
CA LEU A 104 34.24 -30.10 1.38
C LEU A 104 34.55 -29.31 0.10
N SER A 105 34.93 -30.01 -0.97
CA SER A 105 35.17 -29.45 -2.30
C SER A 105 34.03 -29.79 -3.25
N ILE A 106 33.04 -28.92 -3.33
CA ILE A 106 31.85 -29.09 -4.17
C ILE A 106 32.21 -28.75 -5.61
N GLY A 107 32.19 -29.74 -6.51
CA GLY A 107 32.56 -29.51 -7.90
C GLY A 107 32.13 -30.62 -8.85
N GLY A 108 31.92 -30.25 -10.12
CA GLY A 108 31.46 -31.19 -11.15
C GLY A 108 29.94 -31.35 -11.23
N TRP A 109 29.19 -30.50 -10.51
CA TRP A 109 27.73 -30.47 -10.55
C TRP A 109 27.20 -29.50 -11.61
N MET A 110 26.20 -29.93 -12.38
CA MET A 110 25.37 -29.04 -13.20
C MET A 110 24.04 -28.82 -12.47
N THR A 111 23.78 -27.56 -12.13
CA THR A 111 22.68 -27.12 -11.27
C THR A 111 21.95 -25.94 -11.91
N ASP A 112 20.68 -25.76 -11.59
CA ASP A 112 19.90 -24.55 -11.90
C ASP A 112 19.00 -24.15 -10.70
N ALA A 113 18.07 -23.21 -10.90
CA ALA A 113 17.19 -22.70 -9.85
C ALA A 113 16.24 -23.77 -9.26
N GLU A 114 15.89 -24.80 -10.05
CA GLU A 114 14.99 -25.90 -9.65
C GLU A 114 15.79 -27.15 -9.21
N HIS A 115 17.03 -27.31 -9.69
CA HIS A 115 17.91 -28.45 -9.45
C HIS A 115 19.22 -28.02 -8.78
N TYR A 116 19.25 -28.04 -7.45
CA TYR A 116 20.36 -27.49 -6.66
C TYR A 116 20.93 -28.51 -5.67
N ILE A 117 22.05 -28.12 -5.05
CA ILE A 117 22.63 -28.85 -3.93
C ILE A 117 22.10 -28.24 -2.63
N TYR A 118 21.60 -29.06 -1.72
CA TYR A 118 21.14 -28.64 -0.40
C TYR A 118 21.85 -29.42 0.69
N ILE A 119 22.64 -28.70 1.50
CA ILE A 119 23.36 -29.24 2.64
C ILE A 119 22.78 -28.61 3.89
N TYR A 120 22.23 -29.42 4.78
CA TYR A 120 21.63 -28.90 6.00
C TYR A 120 21.79 -29.85 7.18
N THR A 121 21.80 -29.26 8.38
CA THR A 121 21.70 -30.01 9.63
C THR A 121 20.25 -30.17 10.04
N THR A 122 19.89 -31.38 10.45
CA THR A 122 18.68 -31.61 11.24
C THR A 122 18.84 -31.02 12.65
N ALA A 123 17.74 -30.84 13.38
CA ALA A 123 17.76 -30.31 14.74
C ALA A 123 18.72 -31.05 15.70
N GLU A 124 18.91 -32.36 15.53
CA GLU A 124 19.83 -33.15 16.36
C GLU A 124 21.31 -32.85 16.10
N ALA A 125 21.64 -32.38 14.89
CA ALA A 125 22.99 -32.09 14.43
C ALA A 125 23.27 -30.59 14.30
N ARG A 126 22.29 -29.73 14.60
CA ARG A 126 22.38 -28.28 14.49
C ARG A 126 23.14 -27.71 15.68
N HIS A 127 23.96 -26.68 15.47
CA HIS A 127 24.55 -25.92 16.57
C HIS A 127 23.50 -24.98 17.18
N ASN A 128 23.65 -24.58 18.44
CA ASN A 128 22.79 -23.62 19.13
C ASN A 128 23.43 -22.21 19.16
N GLY A 129 23.90 -21.73 18.02
CA GLY A 129 24.74 -20.52 17.94
C GLY A 129 26.11 -20.56 18.65
N THR A 130 26.46 -21.62 19.42
CA THR A 130 27.77 -21.77 20.08
C THR A 130 28.59 -22.96 19.56
N ALA A 131 29.91 -22.80 19.56
CA ALA A 131 30.83 -23.78 18.97
C ALA A 131 30.85 -25.13 19.72
N GLY A 132 30.91 -26.22 18.97
CA GLY A 132 31.01 -27.59 19.45
C GLY A 132 29.70 -28.23 19.93
N THR A 133 28.54 -27.62 19.64
CA THR A 133 27.23 -28.11 20.08
C THR A 133 26.48 -28.95 19.05
N GLY A 134 26.92 -28.92 17.79
CA GLY A 134 26.35 -29.71 16.70
C GLY A 134 27.42 -30.31 15.77
N TYR A 135 27.00 -30.57 14.54
CA TYR A 135 27.90 -30.95 13.46
C TYR A 135 28.89 -29.82 13.19
N ARG A 136 30.18 -30.17 13.18
CA ARG A 136 31.27 -29.25 12.94
C ARG A 136 32.19 -29.75 11.84
N LEU A 137 32.32 -28.95 10.79
CA LEU A 137 33.34 -29.08 9.77
C LEU A 137 34.60 -28.33 10.21
N GLN A 138 35.57 -29.05 10.79
CA GLN A 138 36.81 -28.49 11.32
C GLN A 138 38.03 -28.96 10.52
N THR A 139 38.57 -28.09 9.66
CA THR A 139 39.62 -28.48 8.72
C THR A 139 40.95 -27.81 9.00
N SER A 140 42.05 -28.56 8.87
CA SER A 140 43.42 -28.01 8.84
C SER A 140 43.89 -27.62 7.43
N GLY A 141 43.08 -27.87 6.40
CA GLY A 141 43.26 -27.32 5.07
C GLY A 141 42.66 -25.93 4.94
N SER A 142 43.17 -25.12 4.01
CA SER A 142 42.53 -23.86 3.62
C SER A 142 41.16 -24.14 3.00
N GLN A 143 40.18 -23.25 3.21
CA GLN A 143 38.85 -23.33 2.59
C GLN A 143 38.09 -24.60 2.99
N PRO A 144 37.67 -24.73 4.27
CA PRO A 144 36.78 -25.80 4.73
C PRO A 144 35.65 -26.12 3.75
N ILE A 145 35.02 -25.08 3.17
CA ILE A 145 34.10 -25.22 2.05
C ILE A 145 34.65 -24.46 0.85
N TYR A 146 34.90 -25.20 -0.22
CA TYR A 146 35.22 -24.69 -1.55
C TYR A 146 34.12 -25.15 -2.51
N SER A 147 33.43 -24.22 -3.16
CA SER A 147 32.36 -24.57 -4.10
C SER A 147 32.53 -23.91 -5.46
N THR A 148 32.37 -24.73 -6.50
CA THR A 148 32.23 -24.29 -7.89
C THR A 148 30.81 -24.45 -8.44
N ALA A 149 29.85 -24.88 -7.61
CA ALA A 149 28.45 -25.01 -7.98
C ALA A 149 27.76 -23.64 -8.12
N ALA A 150 26.84 -23.52 -9.09
CA ALA A 150 26.10 -22.28 -9.35
C ALA A 150 24.86 -22.14 -8.47
N HIS A 151 24.21 -23.25 -8.09
CA HIS A 151 23.07 -23.26 -7.16
C HIS A 151 23.33 -24.18 -5.98
N LEU A 152 23.51 -23.57 -4.81
CA LEU A 152 23.92 -24.25 -3.58
C LEU A 152 23.22 -23.60 -2.39
N ARG A 153 22.70 -24.43 -1.50
CA ARG A 153 22.12 -24.01 -0.23
C ARG A 153 22.86 -24.71 0.90
N ILE A 154 23.41 -23.94 1.83
CA ILE A 154 24.06 -24.44 3.05
C ILE A 154 23.37 -23.82 4.26
N GLU A 155 22.92 -24.68 5.15
CA GLU A 155 22.13 -24.28 6.31
C GLU A 155 22.56 -24.99 7.61
N GLY A 156 22.90 -24.21 8.63
CA GLY A 156 23.04 -24.74 9.99
C GLY A 156 24.34 -25.46 10.32
N LEU A 157 25.42 -25.20 9.59
CA LEU A 157 26.72 -25.83 9.82
C LEU A 157 27.58 -24.99 10.76
N GLU A 158 28.32 -25.65 11.66
CA GLU A 158 29.51 -25.03 12.27
C GLU A 158 30.72 -25.26 11.36
N ILE A 159 31.34 -24.18 10.91
CA ILE A 159 32.46 -24.17 9.97
C ILE A 159 33.68 -23.56 10.68
N HIS A 160 34.66 -24.40 11.00
CA HIS A 160 35.82 -24.05 11.80
C HIS A 160 37.13 -24.24 11.00
N GLY A 161 37.79 -23.15 10.64
CA GLY A 161 39.07 -23.20 9.92
C GLY A 161 40.28 -23.10 10.84
N LEU A 162 41.25 -24.01 10.65
CA LEU A 162 42.53 -24.01 11.37
C LEU A 162 43.73 -23.59 10.49
N ALA A 163 43.48 -23.20 9.24
CA ALA A 163 44.49 -22.75 8.29
C ALA A 163 44.09 -21.43 7.64
N SER A 164 45.09 -20.67 7.17
CA SER A 164 44.86 -19.43 6.43
C SER A 164 44.09 -19.69 5.12
N GLY A 165 43.09 -18.87 4.88
CA GLY A 165 42.21 -18.92 3.71
C GLY A 165 40.78 -18.52 4.09
N PRO A 166 39.95 -18.17 3.10
CA PRO A 166 38.53 -17.94 3.34
C PRO A 166 37.85 -19.23 3.83
N LEU A 167 36.92 -19.13 4.78
CA LEU A 167 36.29 -20.32 5.38
C LEU A 167 35.24 -20.95 4.46
N VAL A 168 34.39 -20.09 3.88
CA VAL A 168 33.50 -20.42 2.78
C VAL A 168 33.96 -19.67 1.54
N TYR A 169 34.43 -20.40 0.53
CA TYR A 169 34.94 -19.84 -0.71
C TYR A 169 34.07 -20.23 -1.90
N LEU A 170 33.37 -19.23 -2.44
CA LEU A 170 32.48 -19.41 -3.59
C LEU A 170 33.20 -18.95 -4.85
N ARG A 171 33.47 -19.90 -5.75
CA ARG A 171 34.11 -19.66 -7.04
C ARG A 171 33.49 -20.55 -8.13
N PRO A 172 32.28 -20.22 -8.62
CA PRO A 172 31.67 -21.00 -9.71
C PRO A 172 32.56 -21.03 -10.95
N ASP A 173 32.80 -22.21 -11.52
CA ASP A 173 33.71 -22.46 -12.65
C ASP A 173 33.05 -22.25 -14.04
N THR A 174 31.92 -21.55 -14.08
CA THR A 174 31.21 -21.25 -15.34
C THR A 174 31.57 -19.86 -15.86
N ALA A 175 31.87 -19.77 -17.16
CA ALA A 175 32.21 -18.52 -17.84
C ALA A 175 31.09 -17.44 -17.81
N GLU A 176 29.88 -17.77 -17.36
CA GLU A 176 28.73 -16.84 -17.34
C GLU A 176 28.19 -16.48 -15.94
N GLY A 177 28.67 -17.10 -14.85
CA GLY A 177 28.47 -16.60 -13.49
C GLY A 177 27.03 -16.34 -13.01
N VAL A 178 25.98 -16.88 -13.63
CA VAL A 178 24.59 -16.74 -13.17
C VAL A 178 24.23 -17.96 -12.30
N GLY A 179 23.88 -17.74 -11.04
CA GLY A 179 23.60 -18.78 -10.06
C GLY A 179 23.02 -18.20 -8.76
N GLU A 180 22.37 -19.00 -7.92
CA GLU A 180 21.79 -18.58 -6.65
C GLU A 180 22.37 -19.37 -5.47
N ILE A 181 23.06 -18.69 -4.56
CA ILE A 181 23.70 -19.30 -3.40
C ILE A 181 23.00 -18.85 -2.12
N HIS A 182 22.61 -19.78 -1.26
CA HIS A 182 22.06 -19.51 0.07
C HIS A 182 23.03 -19.98 1.14
N LEU A 183 23.43 -19.07 2.04
CA LEU A 183 24.21 -19.37 3.22
C LEU A 183 23.44 -18.87 4.43
N SER A 184 22.83 -19.79 5.17
CA SER A 184 21.98 -19.41 6.29
C SER A 184 22.29 -20.15 7.56
N HIS A 185 22.11 -19.44 8.68
CA HIS A 185 22.16 -20.06 9.99
C HIS A 185 23.48 -20.75 10.35
N ASN A 186 24.60 -20.35 9.77
CA ASN A 186 25.88 -21.01 10.01
C ASN A 186 26.66 -20.31 11.12
N LEU A 187 27.42 -21.10 11.87
CA LEU A 187 28.42 -20.62 12.81
C LEU A 187 29.81 -20.72 12.16
N ILE A 188 30.39 -19.59 11.75
CA ILE A 188 31.60 -19.54 10.92
C ILE A 188 32.74 -18.90 11.70
N HIS A 189 33.79 -19.65 12.01
CA HIS A 189 34.88 -19.08 12.80
C HIS A 189 36.27 -19.65 12.54
N GLY A 190 37.27 -18.82 12.83
CA GLY A 190 38.67 -19.22 12.87
C GLY A 190 39.13 -19.50 14.30
N ASP A 191 40.45 -19.48 14.48
CA ASP A 191 41.14 -19.60 15.78
C ASP A 191 41.69 -18.25 16.30
N GLY A 192 41.35 -17.14 15.63
CA GLY A 192 41.84 -15.80 15.94
C GLY A 192 43.24 -15.50 15.40
N VAL A 193 43.93 -16.45 14.76
CA VAL A 193 45.28 -16.26 14.19
C VAL A 193 45.36 -16.59 12.69
N THR A 194 44.44 -17.37 12.13
CA THR A 194 44.35 -17.69 10.70
C THR A 194 43.91 -16.50 9.84
N THR A 195 44.73 -16.09 8.85
CA THR A 195 44.36 -15.00 7.92
C THR A 195 43.34 -15.47 6.87
N GLY A 196 42.22 -14.75 6.70
CA GLY A 196 41.19 -15.09 5.72
C GLY A 196 39.90 -14.27 5.86
N SER A 197 38.87 -14.61 5.09
CA SER A 197 37.51 -14.05 5.22
C SER A 197 36.55 -15.12 5.70
N GLY A 198 35.51 -14.79 6.46
CA GLY A 198 34.51 -15.77 6.88
C GLY A 198 33.80 -16.35 5.66
N ILE A 199 33.06 -15.49 4.97
CA ILE A 199 32.46 -15.79 3.66
C ILE A 199 33.14 -14.95 2.60
N HIS A 200 33.65 -15.59 1.55
CA HIS A 200 34.22 -14.92 0.40
C HIS A 200 33.54 -15.38 -0.88
N ASN A 201 32.65 -14.52 -1.37
CA ASN A 201 32.18 -14.61 -2.74
C ASN A 201 33.26 -14.04 -3.67
N TYR A 202 34.03 -14.91 -4.32
CA TYR A 202 35.15 -14.47 -5.17
C TYR A 202 34.69 -14.11 -6.58
N THR A 203 33.88 -14.97 -7.21
CA THR A 203 33.46 -14.82 -8.62
C THR A 203 32.01 -15.19 -8.90
N CYS A 204 31.17 -15.48 -7.89
CA CYS A 204 29.75 -15.68 -8.14
C CYS A 204 29.12 -14.35 -8.56
N ARG A 205 28.65 -14.26 -9.80
CA ARG A 205 28.06 -13.04 -10.38
C ARG A 205 26.53 -13.02 -10.32
N GLY A 206 25.92 -14.12 -9.91
CA GLY A 206 24.49 -14.23 -9.65
C GLY A 206 24.12 -13.67 -8.28
N VAL A 207 23.08 -14.23 -7.68
CA VAL A 207 22.53 -13.76 -6.40
C VAL A 207 23.09 -14.60 -5.25
N VAL A 208 23.67 -13.95 -4.25
CA VAL A 208 24.12 -14.60 -3.01
C VAL A 208 23.28 -14.09 -1.84
N LYS A 209 22.54 -14.98 -1.19
CA LYS A 209 21.71 -14.67 -0.02
C LYS A 209 22.41 -15.20 1.23
N ILE A 210 22.72 -14.30 2.17
CA ILE A 210 23.47 -14.60 3.39
C ILE A 210 22.66 -14.09 4.58
N TRP A 211 22.13 -14.98 5.42
CA TRP A 211 21.35 -14.54 6.58
C TRP A 211 21.47 -15.40 7.82
N ASN A 212 21.18 -14.78 8.98
CA ASN A 212 21.21 -15.44 10.27
C ASN A 212 22.55 -16.14 10.56
N ASN A 213 23.70 -15.66 10.06
CA ASN A 213 25.00 -16.29 10.37
C ASN A 213 25.72 -15.54 11.49
N ILE A 214 26.46 -16.27 12.32
CA ILE A 214 27.40 -15.72 13.30
C ILE A 214 28.83 -15.96 12.79
N ILE A 215 29.61 -14.89 12.62
CA ILE A 215 30.96 -14.95 12.05
C ILE A 215 31.97 -14.28 12.99
N TYR A 216 33.00 -15.01 13.44
CA TYR A 216 33.98 -14.48 14.39
C TYR A 216 35.39 -15.10 14.30
N ASP A 217 36.37 -14.47 14.96
CA ASP A 217 37.75 -14.95 15.11
C ASP A 217 38.48 -15.29 13.78
N VAL A 218 38.16 -14.56 12.71
CA VAL A 218 38.84 -14.70 11.41
C VAL A 218 39.97 -13.67 11.26
N GLY A 219 41.16 -14.03 11.76
CA GLY A 219 42.48 -13.50 11.37
C GLY A 219 42.98 -12.14 11.86
N THR A 220 44.31 -11.94 11.78
CA THR A 220 45.06 -10.72 12.11
C THR A 220 45.32 -9.82 10.87
N PRO A 221 45.80 -8.56 11.01
CA PRO A 221 45.70 -7.53 9.97
C PRO A 221 46.31 -7.87 8.61
N GLY A 222 45.47 -7.83 7.57
CA GLY A 222 45.84 -7.96 6.17
C GLY A 222 44.71 -8.61 5.34
N TYR A 223 43.85 -7.79 4.72
CA TYR A 223 42.69 -8.20 3.91
C TYR A 223 41.83 -9.34 4.51
N THR A 224 41.30 -9.14 5.71
CA THR A 224 40.39 -10.08 6.38
C THR A 224 39.04 -9.43 6.64
N ALA A 225 37.94 -10.09 6.26
CA ALA A 225 36.59 -9.58 6.48
C ALA A 225 35.63 -10.70 6.88
N GLY A 226 34.61 -10.39 7.70
CA GLY A 226 33.56 -11.35 8.01
C GLY A 226 32.85 -11.79 6.73
N ILE A 227 32.39 -10.80 5.95
CA ILE A 227 31.81 -11.02 4.63
C ILE A 227 32.57 -10.19 3.59
N GLN A 228 33.11 -10.89 2.60
CA GLN A 228 33.72 -10.31 1.42
C GLN A 228 32.91 -10.68 0.19
N ASN A 229 32.29 -9.68 -0.42
CA ASN A 229 31.71 -9.81 -1.75
C ASN A 229 32.70 -9.25 -2.77
N GLY A 230 33.02 -10.05 -3.79
CA GLY A 230 33.97 -9.69 -4.86
C GLY A 230 33.37 -9.72 -6.26
N ALA A 231 32.10 -10.11 -6.40
CA ALA A 231 31.32 -10.16 -7.63
C ALA A 231 29.81 -10.28 -7.32
N GLY A 232 28.95 -9.92 -8.28
CA GLY A 232 27.50 -10.20 -8.22
C GLY A 232 26.70 -9.37 -7.23
N THR A 233 25.43 -9.75 -7.06
CA THR A 233 24.50 -9.13 -6.10
C THR A 233 24.44 -9.99 -4.83
N ALA A 234 24.54 -9.36 -3.65
CA ALA A 234 24.37 -10.04 -2.38
C ALA A 234 23.30 -9.40 -1.50
N TYR A 235 22.38 -10.22 -0.99
CA TYR A 235 21.40 -9.87 0.04
C TYR A 235 21.91 -10.42 1.37
N VAL A 236 22.32 -9.52 2.26
CA VAL A 236 22.99 -9.90 3.49
C VAL A 236 22.18 -9.37 4.66
N TYR A 237 21.39 -10.23 5.32
CA TYR A 237 20.42 -9.83 6.34
C TYR A 237 20.64 -10.54 7.67
N ASN A 238 20.40 -9.88 8.80
CA ASN A 238 20.43 -10.52 10.13
C ASN A 238 21.74 -11.31 10.39
N ASN A 239 22.93 -10.77 10.11
CA ASN A 239 24.19 -11.47 10.46
C ASN A 239 24.86 -10.77 11.65
N THR A 240 25.53 -11.55 12.51
CA THR A 240 26.36 -11.05 13.61
C THR A 240 27.83 -11.29 13.27
N ILE A 241 28.61 -10.22 13.12
CA ILE A 241 30.02 -10.27 12.72
C ILE A 241 30.89 -9.54 13.75
N VAL A 242 31.77 -10.28 14.42
CA VAL A 242 32.47 -9.78 15.61
C VAL A 242 33.88 -10.33 15.69
N ASP A 243 34.80 -9.58 16.31
CA ASP A 243 36.18 -10.04 16.51
C ASP A 243 36.91 -10.40 15.18
N ILE A 244 36.58 -9.67 14.10
CA ILE A 244 37.20 -9.74 12.77
C ILE A 244 37.61 -8.33 12.34
N ILE A 245 38.77 -8.18 11.67
CA ILE A 245 39.37 -6.88 11.31
C ILE A 245 38.39 -5.93 10.61
N ASP A 246 37.73 -6.38 9.54
CA ASP A 246 36.63 -5.67 8.89
C ASP A 246 35.34 -6.50 9.00
N GLY A 247 34.20 -5.89 9.30
CA GLY A 247 32.92 -6.60 9.29
C GLY A 247 32.54 -7.00 7.87
N PHE A 248 32.43 -5.98 7.02
CA PHE A 248 32.25 -6.12 5.58
C PHE A 248 33.44 -5.58 4.80
N ALA A 249 33.79 -6.25 3.70
CA ALA A 249 34.71 -5.73 2.69
C ALA A 249 34.13 -5.89 1.29
N ILE A 250 33.46 -4.84 0.82
CA ILE A 250 32.79 -4.79 -0.49
C ILE A 250 33.67 -4.00 -1.47
N ARG A 251 33.89 -4.52 -2.68
CA ARG A 251 34.62 -3.76 -3.71
C ARG A 251 33.69 -2.73 -4.34
N ALA A 252 34.24 -1.64 -4.85
CA ALA A 252 33.48 -0.46 -5.28
C ALA A 252 32.41 -0.69 -6.38
N ASN A 253 32.43 -1.83 -7.07
CA ASN A 253 31.47 -2.16 -8.15
C ASN A 253 30.50 -3.30 -7.78
N ASP A 254 30.55 -3.79 -6.53
CA ASP A 254 29.72 -4.91 -6.09
C ASP A 254 28.40 -4.40 -5.49
N ARG A 255 27.33 -5.19 -5.64
CA ARG A 255 25.95 -4.79 -5.30
C ARG A 255 25.49 -5.48 -4.02
N VAL A 256 25.73 -4.87 -2.87
CA VAL A 256 25.35 -5.45 -1.57
C VAL A 256 24.21 -4.66 -0.93
N LEU A 257 23.10 -5.34 -0.65
CA LEU A 257 21.99 -4.82 0.15
C LEU A 257 22.08 -5.39 1.57
N ALA A 258 22.42 -4.55 2.53
CA ALA A 258 22.64 -4.95 3.93
C ALA A 258 21.52 -4.43 4.83
N LYS A 259 20.78 -5.31 5.51
CA LYS A 259 19.74 -4.94 6.47
C LYS A 259 19.87 -5.73 7.76
N ASN A 260 19.57 -5.12 8.90
CA ASN A 260 19.59 -5.80 10.21
C ASN A 260 20.89 -6.55 10.53
N ASN A 261 22.04 -6.18 9.97
CA ASN A 261 23.31 -6.79 10.36
C ASN A 261 23.91 -6.05 11.54
N LEU A 262 24.59 -6.80 12.41
CA LEU A 262 25.32 -6.31 13.56
C LEU A 262 26.80 -6.58 13.33
N THR A 263 27.61 -5.52 13.28
CA THR A 263 29.06 -5.66 13.15
C THR A 263 29.81 -4.91 14.26
N GLN A 264 30.86 -5.55 14.78
CA GLN A 264 31.78 -4.96 15.77
C GLN A 264 33.24 -5.37 15.47
N ALA A 265 33.81 -4.68 14.50
CA ALA A 265 35.14 -4.85 13.96
C ALA A 265 36.10 -3.80 14.54
N PRO A 266 37.39 -4.14 14.77
CA PRO A 266 38.37 -3.19 15.29
C PRO A 266 38.91 -2.21 14.24
N ALA A 267 38.70 -2.44 12.93
CA ALA A 267 39.11 -1.50 11.87
C ALA A 267 37.92 -0.77 11.25
N GLN A 268 37.08 -1.46 10.48
CA GLN A 268 35.85 -0.89 9.91
C GLN A 268 34.72 -1.92 9.92
N ASP A 269 33.58 -1.52 10.46
CA ASP A 269 32.39 -2.36 10.49
C ASP A 269 31.83 -2.61 9.10
N TYR A 270 31.70 -1.55 8.29
CA TYR A 270 31.20 -1.60 6.93
C TYR A 270 32.17 -0.88 5.99
N ARG A 271 33.03 -1.64 5.30
CA ARG A 271 33.94 -1.09 4.29
C ARG A 271 33.44 -1.40 2.89
N GLY A 272 33.22 -0.36 2.08
CA GLY A 272 32.89 -0.46 0.65
C GLY A 272 31.61 0.29 0.30
N GLY A 273 31.11 0.10 -0.93
CA GLY A 273 29.84 0.68 -1.39
C GLY A 273 28.68 -0.28 -1.12
N PHE A 274 27.59 0.23 -0.57
CA PHE A 274 26.35 -0.51 -0.34
C PHE A 274 25.23 0.08 -1.18
N LEU A 275 24.27 -0.76 -1.58
CA LEU A 275 23.12 -0.31 -2.38
C LEU A 275 22.20 0.61 -1.56
N PRO A 276 21.57 1.61 -2.20
CA PRO A 276 20.41 2.31 -1.65
C PRO A 276 19.35 1.31 -1.16
N GLY A 277 18.85 1.51 0.05
CA GLY A 277 17.95 0.57 0.75
C GLY A 277 18.64 -0.34 1.76
N SER A 278 19.98 -0.31 1.85
CA SER A 278 20.69 -0.88 3.00
C SER A 278 20.39 -0.02 4.22
N ASP A 279 19.85 -0.61 5.28
CA ASP A 279 19.30 0.16 6.41
C ASP A 279 19.08 -0.73 7.66
N PHE A 280 18.83 -0.12 8.82
CA PHE A 280 18.60 -0.82 10.10
C PHE A 280 19.77 -1.72 10.54
N ASN A 281 21.00 -1.32 10.27
CA ASN A 281 22.22 -2.03 10.68
C ASN A 281 22.79 -1.45 12.00
N VAL A 282 23.66 -2.19 12.68
CA VAL A 282 24.45 -1.71 13.83
C VAL A 282 25.93 -1.72 13.48
N SER A 283 26.60 -0.60 13.72
CA SER A 283 28.06 -0.49 13.73
C SER A 283 28.55 0.07 15.07
N ALA A 284 29.61 -0.51 15.61
CA ALA A 284 30.40 0.03 16.72
C ALA A 284 31.14 1.32 16.33
N ASP A 285 31.43 1.53 15.05
CA ASP A 285 31.90 2.78 14.46
C ASP A 285 30.75 3.53 13.71
N ASP A 286 31.09 4.51 12.88
CA ASP A 286 30.12 5.33 12.13
C ASP A 286 29.84 4.84 10.69
N THR A 287 30.16 3.58 10.36
CA THR A 287 30.17 3.12 8.97
C THR A 287 28.91 2.40 8.48
N ALA A 288 27.96 2.04 9.36
CA ALA A 288 26.72 1.36 8.97
C ALA A 288 25.97 2.10 7.83
N PRO A 289 25.55 1.43 6.75
CA PRO A 289 24.80 2.08 5.68
C PRO A 289 23.33 2.27 6.06
N GLY A 290 22.70 3.37 5.60
CA GLY A 290 21.27 3.64 5.79
C GLY A 290 20.94 4.62 6.91
N ARG A 291 19.77 5.26 6.85
CA ARG A 291 19.38 6.37 7.74
C ARG A 291 18.81 5.92 9.09
N ASN A 292 18.22 4.73 9.14
CA ASN A 292 17.69 4.12 10.37
C ASN A 292 18.71 3.20 11.04
N SER A 293 19.90 3.05 10.46
CA SER A 293 21.03 2.37 11.08
C SER A 293 21.52 3.07 12.34
N ARG A 294 22.12 2.28 13.22
CA ARG A 294 22.58 2.66 14.54
C ARG A 294 24.10 2.71 14.55
N HIS A 295 24.60 3.93 14.49
CA HIS A 295 26.02 4.23 14.42
C HIS A 295 26.62 4.44 15.82
N ASN A 296 27.90 4.11 15.96
CA ASN A 296 28.66 4.23 17.20
C ASN A 296 27.99 3.51 18.38
N GLN A 297 27.39 2.34 18.13
CA GLN A 297 26.72 1.51 19.12
C GLN A 297 27.43 0.17 19.25
N THR A 298 27.79 -0.20 20.48
CA THR A 298 28.36 -1.53 20.78
C THR A 298 27.30 -2.41 21.42
N ALA A 299 26.95 -3.50 20.75
CA ALA A 299 26.12 -4.57 21.27
C ALA A 299 26.80 -5.37 22.39
N THR A 300 26.01 -5.73 23.40
CA THR A 300 26.40 -6.65 24.47
C THR A 300 25.87 -8.05 24.20
N PHE A 301 26.70 -9.06 24.49
CA PHE A 301 26.37 -10.48 24.29
C PHE A 301 26.35 -11.23 25.61
N GLU A 302 25.58 -12.33 25.67
CA GLU A 302 25.42 -13.17 26.87
C GLU A 302 26.77 -13.60 27.47
N ASN A 303 27.71 -14.08 26.63
CA ASN A 303 29.05 -14.43 27.11
C ASN A 303 30.13 -14.33 26.01
N ARG A 304 30.44 -13.11 25.59
CA ARG A 304 31.50 -12.83 24.61
C ARG A 304 32.85 -13.52 24.90
N PRO A 305 33.39 -13.56 26.15
CA PRO A 305 34.63 -14.28 26.43
C PRO A 305 34.58 -15.78 26.18
N ALA A 306 33.39 -16.38 26.21
CA ALA A 306 33.16 -17.78 25.86
C ALA A 306 32.81 -17.99 24.38
N ARG A 307 32.81 -16.92 23.56
CA ARG A 307 32.35 -16.90 22.15
C ARG A 307 30.87 -17.28 22.02
N ASP A 308 30.10 -16.88 23.02
CA ASP A 308 28.66 -16.91 22.98
C ASP A 308 28.18 -15.51 22.57
N TYR A 309 27.69 -15.41 21.33
CA TYR A 309 27.31 -14.17 20.68
C TYR A 309 25.80 -14.03 20.51
N HIS A 310 25.01 -14.79 21.27
CA HIS A 310 23.62 -14.43 21.51
C HIS A 310 23.57 -13.06 22.18
N LEU A 311 22.61 -12.25 21.78
CA LEU A 311 22.43 -10.90 22.30
C LEU A 311 22.10 -10.98 23.78
N ALA A 312 22.74 -10.14 24.58
CA ALA A 312 22.40 -10.09 25.99
C ALA A 312 21.00 -9.50 26.14
N GLN A 313 20.22 -10.00 27.10
CA GLN A 313 18.92 -9.40 27.46
C GLN A 313 19.00 -7.88 27.73
N THR A 314 20.15 -7.41 28.22
CA THR A 314 20.40 -6.00 28.58
C THR A 314 20.88 -5.13 27.42
N ASP A 315 21.04 -5.70 26.23
CA ASP A 315 21.54 -4.98 25.07
C ASP A 315 20.61 -3.84 24.65
N GLN A 316 21.21 -2.71 24.26
CA GLN A 316 20.51 -1.49 23.82
C GLN A 316 20.88 -1.10 22.39
N ALA A 317 21.87 -1.76 21.80
CA ALA A 317 22.34 -1.44 20.46
C ALA A 317 21.44 -2.10 19.41
N ALA A 318 21.08 -3.36 19.63
CA ALA A 318 20.43 -4.25 18.68
C ALA A 318 19.02 -4.68 19.09
N ASN A 319 18.75 -4.86 20.39
CA ASN A 319 17.45 -5.33 20.85
C ASN A 319 16.30 -4.41 20.43
N ASN A 320 15.26 -4.97 19.80
CA ASN A 320 14.03 -4.33 19.32
C ASN A 320 14.25 -3.17 18.33
N HIS A 321 15.36 -3.18 17.58
CA HIS A 321 15.72 -2.11 16.64
C HIS A 321 15.77 -2.56 15.18
N GLY A 322 15.52 -3.83 14.90
CA GLY A 322 15.51 -4.41 13.55
C GLY A 322 14.24 -4.09 12.77
N LEU A 323 14.39 -4.07 11.45
CA LEU A 323 13.29 -4.06 10.50
C LEU A 323 12.62 -5.44 10.43
N ASP A 324 11.30 -5.49 10.35
CA ASP A 324 10.59 -6.73 10.03
C ASP A 324 10.83 -7.12 8.57
N LEU A 325 11.56 -8.22 8.36
CA LEU A 325 11.90 -8.75 7.04
C LEU A 325 11.01 -9.93 6.61
N SER A 326 9.92 -10.21 7.32
CA SER A 326 9.01 -11.34 7.01
C SER A 326 8.36 -11.27 5.62
N ILE A 327 8.28 -10.07 5.06
CA ILE A 327 7.73 -9.78 3.73
C ILE A 327 8.74 -9.04 2.83
N ASP A 328 10.03 -9.09 3.15
CA ASP A 328 11.06 -8.50 2.29
C ASP A 328 11.02 -9.17 0.90
N PRO A 329 11.02 -8.40 -0.21
CA PRO A 329 10.84 -8.95 -1.56
C PRO A 329 12.00 -9.85 -2.00
N TRP A 330 13.19 -9.68 -1.42
CA TRP A 330 14.41 -10.35 -1.85
C TRP A 330 14.73 -11.59 -1.03
N LEU A 331 14.54 -11.47 0.27
CA LEU A 331 14.89 -12.50 1.24
C LEU A 331 13.96 -12.40 2.45
N PRO A 332 12.75 -13.00 2.35
CA PRO A 332 11.83 -13.05 3.48
C PRO A 332 12.38 -13.99 4.56
N ILE A 333 12.48 -13.49 5.79
CA ILE A 333 13.03 -14.23 6.95
C ILE A 333 11.96 -14.29 8.04
N ASN A 334 11.87 -15.39 8.79
CA ASN A 334 10.90 -15.50 9.89
C ASN A 334 11.49 -16.10 11.18
N ASP A 335 12.78 -16.43 11.16
CA ASP A 335 13.50 -17.11 12.23
C ASP A 335 14.88 -16.49 12.45
N ASP A 336 15.60 -16.96 13.47
CA ASP A 336 16.94 -16.54 13.85
C ASP A 336 17.97 -17.69 13.78
N ILE A 337 19.20 -17.48 14.25
CA ILE A 337 20.30 -18.45 14.23
C ILE A 337 19.94 -19.84 14.80
N ASP A 338 19.11 -19.87 15.85
CA ASP A 338 18.71 -21.10 16.56
C ASP A 338 17.47 -21.75 15.95
N GLY A 339 16.85 -21.09 14.97
CA GLY A 339 15.59 -21.51 14.34
C GLY A 339 14.37 -21.07 15.14
N ASP A 340 14.54 -20.14 16.08
CA ASP A 340 13.45 -19.55 16.85
C ASP A 340 12.72 -18.49 16.03
N ALA A 341 11.40 -18.46 16.17
CA ALA A 341 10.57 -17.57 15.37
C ALA A 341 10.77 -16.10 15.77
N ARG A 342 11.01 -15.23 14.78
CA ARG A 342 11.07 -13.78 14.96
C ARG A 342 9.66 -13.20 15.06
N ALA A 343 9.15 -13.05 16.29
CA ALA A 343 7.84 -12.49 16.59
C ALA A 343 7.97 -11.21 17.42
N GLY A 344 7.19 -10.17 17.08
CA GLY A 344 7.22 -8.89 17.79
C GLY A 344 8.21 -7.89 17.16
N ALA A 345 8.86 -7.06 17.98
CA ALA A 345 9.88 -6.14 17.49
C ALA A 345 11.18 -6.93 17.27
N TRP A 346 11.76 -6.80 16.08
CA TRP A 346 12.93 -7.58 15.70
C TRP A 346 14.21 -7.02 16.30
N ASP A 347 15.16 -7.89 16.59
CA ASP A 347 16.53 -7.49 16.94
C ASP A 347 17.40 -7.37 15.68
N ILE A 348 18.43 -6.52 15.75
CA ILE A 348 19.47 -6.41 14.72
C ILE A 348 20.54 -7.48 15.00
N GLY A 349 20.89 -8.32 14.02
CA GLY A 349 21.86 -9.40 14.15
C GLY A 349 21.24 -10.77 13.88
N ALA A 350 22.05 -11.82 14.00
CA ALA A 350 21.65 -13.20 13.70
C ALA A 350 20.72 -13.81 14.74
N ASP A 351 20.90 -13.39 15.99
CA ASP A 351 20.11 -13.83 17.12
C ASP A 351 18.85 -12.97 17.26
N GLN A 352 17.76 -13.59 17.68
CA GLN A 352 16.62 -12.88 18.23
C GLN A 352 16.65 -13.23 19.71
N GLU A 353 16.99 -12.25 20.55
CA GLU A 353 17.04 -12.47 21.99
C GLU A 353 15.63 -12.81 22.47
N LEU A 354 15.42 -14.12 22.62
CA LEU A 354 14.32 -14.67 23.37
C LEU A 354 14.65 -14.39 24.82
N LEU A 355 14.19 -13.24 25.31
CA LEU A 355 14.15 -12.92 26.73
C LEU A 355 13.91 -14.23 27.50
N ALA A 356 14.89 -14.66 28.30
CA ALA A 356 14.97 -15.98 28.97
C ALA A 356 13.59 -16.55 29.29
N PRO A 357 13.34 -17.89 29.16
CA PRO A 357 12.02 -18.47 29.33
C PRO A 357 11.49 -17.86 30.58
N ASP A 358 10.47 -17.04 30.37
CA ASP A 358 9.97 -16.22 31.44
C ASP A 358 9.76 -17.19 32.61
N VAL A 359 10.38 -16.90 33.76
CA VAL A 359 10.18 -17.64 35.02
C VAL A 359 9.51 -16.73 36.03
N ILE A 360 9.30 -15.48 35.64
CA ILE A 360 8.78 -14.40 36.45
C ILE A 360 7.31 -14.36 36.07
N PRO A 361 6.42 -14.87 36.92
CA PRO A 361 5.03 -14.84 36.57
C PRO A 361 4.56 -13.41 36.29
N PRO A 362 3.61 -13.24 35.36
CA PRO A 362 3.18 -11.94 34.91
C PRO A 362 2.77 -11.06 36.08
N VAL A 363 3.46 -9.93 36.21
CA VAL A 363 3.17 -8.95 37.25
C VAL A 363 1.88 -8.24 36.84
N ILE A 364 0.83 -8.45 37.61
CA ILE A 364 -0.46 -7.81 37.38
C ILE A 364 -0.48 -6.41 37.97
N PHE A 365 -0.75 -5.41 37.14
CA PHE A 365 -0.93 -4.02 37.55
C PHE A 365 -2.14 -3.38 36.88
N ASN A 366 -2.45 -2.14 37.27
CA ASN A 366 -3.62 -1.40 36.77
C ASN A 366 -4.95 -2.16 36.88
N THR A 367 -5.08 -2.99 37.93
CA THR A 367 -6.34 -3.71 38.20
C THR A 367 -7.48 -2.73 38.42
N ALA A 368 -8.58 -3.00 37.72
CA ALA A 368 -9.83 -2.28 37.81
C ALA A 368 -10.99 -3.27 37.58
N PRO A 369 -12.20 -2.96 38.07
CA PRO A 369 -12.54 -1.82 38.92
C PRO A 369 -11.96 -1.91 40.34
N LYS A 370 -11.77 -0.76 40.98
CA LYS A 370 -11.39 -0.64 42.40
C LYS A 370 -12.35 0.29 43.10
N GLY A 371 -12.54 0.05 44.40
CA GLY A 371 -13.35 0.92 45.25
C GLY A 371 -14.84 0.74 44.99
N THR A 372 -15.56 1.86 44.95
CA THR A 372 -17.02 1.87 44.90
C THR A 372 -17.50 2.14 43.48
N LEU A 373 -18.35 1.26 42.95
CA LEU A 373 -18.94 1.36 41.63
C LEU A 373 -20.39 1.85 41.69
N PRO A 374 -20.85 2.58 40.65
CA PRO A 374 -22.20 3.11 40.62
C PRO A 374 -23.27 2.04 40.79
N ARG A 375 -24.31 2.42 41.51
CA ARG A 375 -25.47 1.66 42.00
C ARG A 375 -26.34 0.85 41.03
N TYR A 376 -26.02 0.82 39.74
CA TYR A 376 -26.66 -0.08 38.74
C TYR A 376 -25.66 -0.76 37.84
N THR A 377 -24.44 -0.87 38.32
CA THR A 377 -23.45 -1.73 37.70
C THR A 377 -24.01 -3.15 37.78
N THR A 378 -24.73 -3.56 36.73
CA THR A 378 -25.25 -4.92 36.52
C THR A 378 -24.21 -5.77 35.80
N GLN A 379 -23.24 -5.10 35.18
CA GLN A 379 -22.04 -5.69 34.65
C GLN A 379 -20.88 -4.71 34.78
N VAL A 380 -19.66 -5.23 34.94
CA VAL A 380 -18.44 -4.43 34.86
C VAL A 380 -17.37 -5.20 34.11
N THR A 381 -16.52 -4.47 33.41
CA THR A 381 -15.31 -5.04 32.83
C THR A 381 -14.24 -5.11 33.90
N LEU A 382 -13.88 -6.33 34.32
CA LEU A 382 -12.62 -6.57 34.99
C LEU A 382 -11.51 -6.27 33.99
N SER A 383 -10.61 -5.35 34.31
CA SER A 383 -9.44 -5.04 33.48
C SER A 383 -8.17 -5.00 34.30
N LEU A 384 -7.09 -5.44 33.67
CA LEU A 384 -5.74 -5.38 34.23
C LEU A 384 -4.73 -5.39 33.10
N GLN A 385 -3.50 -5.01 33.42
CA GLN A 385 -2.35 -5.15 32.54
C GLN A 385 -1.35 -6.09 33.18
N SER A 386 -0.56 -6.75 32.35
CA SER A 386 0.55 -7.60 32.77
C SER A 386 1.87 -7.06 32.24
N SER A 387 2.97 -7.40 32.92
CA SER A 387 4.34 -7.09 32.48
C SER A 387 4.67 -7.69 31.11
N GLU A 388 4.04 -8.82 30.76
CA GLU A 388 4.20 -9.49 29.48
C GLU A 388 2.90 -10.09 28.93
N PHE A 389 2.96 -10.65 27.72
CA PHE A 389 1.83 -11.31 27.06
C PHE A 389 1.36 -12.51 27.90
N ALA A 390 0.13 -12.46 28.39
CA ALA A 390 -0.40 -13.51 29.28
C ALA A 390 -1.86 -13.91 29.00
N ALA A 391 -2.23 -15.11 29.39
CA ALA A 391 -3.60 -15.63 29.40
C ALA A 391 -4.18 -15.59 30.82
N CYS A 392 -5.19 -14.78 31.09
CA CYS A 392 -5.75 -14.55 32.43
C CYS A 392 -7.08 -15.28 32.67
N ARG A 393 -7.24 -15.76 33.90
CA ARG A 393 -8.44 -16.43 34.41
C ARG A 393 -8.77 -15.88 35.79
N TYR A 394 -10.02 -16.03 36.23
CA TYR A 394 -10.40 -15.69 37.60
C TYR A 394 -11.30 -16.73 38.28
N ALA A 395 -11.32 -16.67 39.60
CA ALA A 395 -12.27 -17.35 40.46
C ALA A 395 -12.87 -16.37 41.50
N ALA A 396 -14.02 -16.73 42.08
CA ALA A 396 -14.67 -15.99 43.16
C ALA A 396 -14.16 -16.39 44.56
N ALA A 397 -13.17 -17.28 44.63
CA ALA A 397 -12.53 -17.73 45.86
C ALA A 397 -11.00 -17.64 45.71
N PRO A 398 -10.27 -17.36 46.80
CA PRO A 398 -8.81 -17.31 46.78
C PRO A 398 -8.20 -18.71 46.57
N ASP A 399 -6.92 -18.73 46.18
CA ASP A 399 -6.04 -19.89 46.10
C ASP A 399 -6.50 -21.00 45.14
N VAL A 400 -7.39 -20.70 44.20
CA VAL A 400 -7.79 -21.64 43.15
C VAL A 400 -6.62 -21.82 42.18
N ALA A 401 -6.29 -23.08 41.83
CA ALA A 401 -5.26 -23.37 40.83
C ALA A 401 -5.69 -22.84 39.45
N TYR A 402 -4.78 -22.26 38.68
CA TYR A 402 -5.09 -21.64 37.37
C TYR A 402 -5.86 -22.57 36.41
N ALA A 403 -5.47 -23.85 36.35
CA ALA A 403 -6.15 -24.85 35.53
C ALA A 403 -7.60 -25.13 35.96
N ALA A 404 -7.93 -24.91 37.24
CA ALA A 404 -9.24 -25.12 37.83
C ALA A 404 -10.10 -23.83 37.91
N MET A 405 -9.56 -22.67 37.52
CA MET A 405 -10.32 -21.43 37.46
C MET A 405 -11.38 -21.51 36.35
N PRO A 406 -12.67 -21.29 36.66
CA PRO A 406 -13.77 -21.60 35.75
C PRO A 406 -13.93 -20.61 34.60
N VAL A 407 -13.38 -19.40 34.71
CA VAL A 407 -13.63 -18.32 33.74
C VAL A 407 -12.32 -17.79 33.17
N THR A 408 -12.23 -17.77 31.84
CA THR A 408 -11.10 -17.18 31.08
C THR A 408 -11.48 -15.80 30.58
N PHE A 409 -10.54 -14.85 30.61
CA PHE A 409 -10.75 -13.49 30.14
C PHE A 409 -11.10 -13.46 28.63
N THR A 410 -11.91 -12.49 28.20
CA THR A 410 -12.37 -12.37 26.80
C THR A 410 -11.31 -11.79 25.86
N HIS A 411 -10.54 -10.81 26.34
CA HIS A 411 -9.30 -10.38 25.68
C HIS A 411 -8.16 -10.83 26.55
N THR A 412 -7.35 -11.74 26.03
CA THR A 412 -6.20 -12.31 26.73
C THR A 412 -5.23 -12.90 25.70
N GLY A 413 -3.99 -13.18 26.08
CA GLY A 413 -2.88 -13.40 25.16
C GLY A 413 -2.25 -12.09 24.66
N ALA A 414 -2.38 -11.01 25.45
CA ALA A 414 -1.92 -9.65 25.15
C ALA A 414 -1.33 -9.00 26.43
N LEU A 415 -0.89 -7.74 26.37
CA LEU A 415 -0.46 -6.97 27.56
C LEU A 415 -1.63 -6.38 28.38
N SER A 416 -2.85 -6.41 27.82
CA SER A 416 -4.06 -5.87 28.45
C SER A 416 -5.17 -6.90 28.40
N HIS A 417 -5.83 -7.12 29.53
CA HIS A 417 -6.82 -8.18 29.70
C HIS A 417 -8.14 -7.62 30.13
N THR A 418 -9.21 -8.10 29.52
CA THR A 418 -10.57 -7.72 29.91
C THR A 418 -11.53 -8.90 29.97
N TYR A 419 -12.42 -8.88 30.97
CA TYR A 419 -13.58 -9.78 31.05
C TYR A 419 -14.79 -9.03 31.58
N VAL A 420 -15.94 -9.19 30.94
CA VAL A 420 -17.20 -8.60 31.42
C VAL A 420 -17.89 -9.56 32.38
N VAL A 421 -17.91 -9.23 33.67
CA VAL A 421 -18.76 -9.92 34.65
C VAL A 421 -20.16 -9.30 34.62
N THR A 422 -21.20 -10.12 34.59
CA THR A 422 -22.62 -9.71 34.50
C THR A 422 -23.42 -10.25 35.69
N GLY A 423 -24.64 -9.75 35.90
CA GLY A 423 -25.52 -10.19 36.99
C GLY A 423 -25.13 -9.61 38.35
N LEU A 424 -24.41 -8.49 38.36
CA LEU A 424 -24.08 -7.76 39.56
C LEU A 424 -25.34 -7.09 40.13
N VAL A 425 -25.45 -7.07 41.45
CA VAL A 425 -26.54 -6.43 42.19
C VAL A 425 -25.95 -5.38 43.14
N GLY A 426 -26.70 -4.30 43.36
CA GLY A 426 -26.32 -3.25 44.31
C GLY A 426 -26.26 -3.75 45.75
N GLU A 427 -25.62 -2.99 46.61
CA GLU A 427 -25.39 -3.30 48.03
C GLU A 427 -24.51 -4.54 48.29
N GLN A 428 -23.69 -4.92 47.31
CA GLN A 428 -22.88 -6.13 47.37
C GLN A 428 -21.41 -5.81 47.08
N THR A 429 -20.51 -6.40 47.88
CA THR A 429 -19.08 -6.45 47.57
C THR A 429 -18.77 -7.67 46.72
N TYR A 430 -18.01 -7.47 45.65
CA TYR A 430 -17.50 -8.49 44.76
C TYR A 430 -15.98 -8.57 44.89
N ALA A 431 -15.48 -9.81 44.98
CA ALA A 431 -14.05 -10.12 45.03
C ALA A 431 -13.75 -11.18 43.97
N TYR A 432 -12.81 -10.88 43.08
CA TYR A 432 -12.32 -11.79 42.06
C TYR A 432 -10.81 -11.95 42.19
N TYR A 433 -10.38 -13.20 42.24
CA TYR A 433 -8.98 -13.59 42.39
C TYR A 433 -8.48 -14.00 41.01
N VAL A 434 -7.57 -13.20 40.46
CA VAL A 434 -7.10 -13.33 39.08
C VAL A 434 -5.70 -13.91 39.06
N LYS A 435 -5.51 -14.90 38.19
CA LYS A 435 -4.20 -15.43 37.83
C LYS A 435 -4.03 -15.37 36.32
N CYS A 436 -2.87 -14.91 35.89
CA CYS A 436 -2.43 -14.83 34.51
C CYS A 436 -1.30 -15.84 34.31
N ARG A 437 -1.31 -16.46 33.13
CA ARG A 437 -0.27 -17.38 32.70
C ARG A 437 0.40 -16.83 31.45
N ASP A 438 1.67 -16.50 31.52
CA ASP A 438 2.43 -16.06 30.34
C ASP A 438 2.55 -17.17 29.27
N LEU A 439 3.23 -16.86 28.17
CA LEU A 439 3.48 -17.82 27.08
C LEU A 439 4.46 -18.94 27.49
N ALA A 440 5.32 -18.70 28.47
CA ALA A 440 6.25 -19.70 29.02
C ALA A 440 5.60 -20.62 30.06
N GLY A 441 4.39 -20.28 30.54
CA GLY A 441 3.57 -21.09 31.42
C GLY A 441 3.60 -20.72 32.90
N ASN A 442 4.28 -19.64 33.33
CA ASN A 442 4.32 -19.26 34.74
C ASN A 442 3.05 -18.57 35.15
N VAL A 443 2.67 -18.73 36.42
CA VAL A 443 1.39 -18.27 36.93
C VAL A 443 1.63 -17.43 38.16
N ASN A 444 1.10 -16.20 38.16
CA ASN A 444 1.25 -15.31 39.31
C ASN A 444 0.35 -15.75 40.47
N ASP A 445 0.66 -15.26 41.68
CA ASP A 445 -0.21 -15.36 42.85
C ASP A 445 -1.47 -14.51 42.68
N ASP A 446 -2.50 -14.74 43.50
CA ASP A 446 -3.78 -14.06 43.36
C ASP A 446 -3.67 -12.53 43.31
N ALA A 447 -4.02 -11.96 42.17
CA ALA A 447 -4.30 -10.54 42.07
C ALA A 447 -5.79 -10.31 42.38
N LEU A 448 -6.06 -9.55 43.45
CA LEU A 448 -7.42 -9.23 43.86
C LEU A 448 -7.96 -8.04 43.09
N ILE A 449 -9.06 -8.27 42.38
CA ILE A 449 -9.97 -7.21 41.93
C ILE A 449 -11.17 -7.20 42.88
N THR A 450 -11.27 -6.15 43.69
CA THR A 450 -12.36 -5.99 44.65
C THR A 450 -13.04 -4.64 44.47
N PHE A 451 -14.36 -4.67 44.51
CA PHE A 451 -15.19 -3.48 44.42
C PHE A 451 -16.52 -3.69 45.12
N TYR A 452 -17.12 -2.58 45.55
CA TYR A 452 -18.45 -2.53 46.12
C TYR A 452 -19.39 -1.88 45.10
N VAL A 453 -20.56 -2.46 44.83
CA VAL A 453 -21.60 -1.81 44.02
C VAL A 453 -22.53 -1.05 44.96
N GLU A 454 -22.67 0.26 44.78
CA GLU A 454 -23.49 1.13 45.63
C GLU A 454 -24.97 0.70 45.69
N SER A 455 -25.67 1.14 46.73
CA SER A 455 -27.13 1.05 46.86
C SER A 455 -27.82 1.91 45.81
N SER A 456 -28.97 1.48 45.26
CA SER A 456 -29.71 2.15 44.18
C SER A 456 -29.79 3.69 44.32
N ASP A 457 -29.51 4.37 43.23
CA ASP A 457 -29.76 5.79 42.99
C ASP A 457 -31.20 6.18 43.12
N VAL A 458 -31.42 7.31 43.75
CA VAL A 458 -32.73 7.96 43.81
C VAL A 458 -32.70 9.39 43.27
N THR A 459 -31.54 9.88 42.81
CA THR A 459 -31.34 11.20 42.22
C THR A 459 -31.44 11.11 40.70
N PRO A 460 -32.42 11.76 40.05
CA PRO A 460 -32.48 11.87 38.60
C PRO A 460 -31.31 12.69 38.01
N PRO A 461 -30.95 12.47 36.73
CA PRO A 461 -29.86 13.19 36.07
C PRO A 461 -30.21 14.67 35.86
N VAL A 462 -29.29 15.60 36.11
CA VAL A 462 -29.48 17.03 35.84
C VAL A 462 -29.14 17.34 34.39
N LEU A 463 -30.08 17.94 33.64
CA LEU A 463 -29.89 18.27 32.22
C LEU A 463 -29.56 19.75 32.01
N TRP A 464 -28.59 20.04 31.12
CA TRP A 464 -28.30 21.41 30.68
C TRP A 464 -27.88 21.48 29.21
N GLY A 465 -27.89 22.70 28.65
CA GLY A 465 -27.51 22.94 27.26
C GLY A 465 -28.46 22.30 26.24
N VAL A 466 -29.72 22.11 26.61
CA VAL A 466 -30.76 21.58 25.73
C VAL A 466 -31.03 22.57 24.60
N GLN A 467 -30.78 22.15 23.36
CA GLN A 467 -30.96 22.98 22.17
C GLN A 467 -31.16 22.13 20.91
N ALA A 468 -31.71 22.74 19.86
CA ALA A 468 -31.77 22.16 18.51
C ALA A 468 -30.63 22.72 17.64
N LEU A 469 -29.92 21.85 16.94
CA LEU A 469 -28.85 22.13 15.99
C LEU A 469 -29.13 21.40 14.67
N ASP A 470 -28.39 21.74 13.62
CA ASP A 470 -28.51 21.14 12.27
C ASP A 470 -29.98 21.01 11.84
N VAL A 471 -30.74 22.06 12.12
CA VAL A 471 -32.16 22.11 11.82
C VAL A 471 -32.31 22.21 10.31
N GLY A 472 -32.93 21.20 9.72
CA GLY A 472 -33.27 21.11 8.31
C GLY A 472 -34.79 21.04 8.12
N PRO A 473 -35.27 20.80 6.88
CA PRO A 473 -36.70 20.88 6.58
C PRO A 473 -37.49 19.71 7.14
N TYR A 474 -36.88 18.53 7.19
CA TYR A 474 -37.52 17.31 7.68
C TYR A 474 -36.87 16.78 8.96
N THR A 475 -35.83 17.45 9.44
CA THR A 475 -34.96 16.93 10.49
C THR A 475 -34.48 18.02 11.43
N ALA A 476 -34.16 17.65 12.66
CA ALA A 476 -33.42 18.52 13.58
C ALA A 476 -32.61 17.64 14.54
N ARG A 477 -31.39 18.05 14.88
CA ARG A 477 -30.59 17.34 15.88
C ARG A 477 -30.72 18.03 17.23
N ILE A 478 -31.41 17.39 18.17
CA ILE A 478 -31.53 17.87 19.54
C ILE A 478 -30.33 17.41 20.35
N THR A 479 -29.66 18.34 21.02
CA THR A 479 -28.48 18.06 21.85
C THR A 479 -28.66 18.58 23.27
N TRP A 480 -28.13 17.87 24.26
CA TRP A 480 -28.03 18.30 25.65
C TRP A 480 -26.90 17.55 26.36
N ASN A 481 -26.56 17.96 27.58
CA ASN A 481 -25.63 17.23 28.45
C ASN A 481 -26.32 16.85 29.77
N SER A 482 -25.80 15.83 30.44
CA SER A 482 -26.19 15.41 31.78
C SER A 482 -24.97 15.26 32.71
N ASP A 483 -25.20 15.35 34.01
CA ASP A 483 -24.15 15.22 35.04
C ASP A 483 -23.81 13.76 35.35
N GLU A 484 -24.68 12.84 34.95
CA GLU A 484 -24.42 11.41 34.97
C GLU A 484 -24.90 10.71 33.67
N PRO A 485 -24.29 9.58 33.26
CA PRO A 485 -24.66 8.89 32.03
C PRO A 485 -26.13 8.45 32.04
N SER A 486 -26.90 8.91 31.06
CA SER A 486 -28.34 8.66 30.99
C SER A 486 -28.81 8.33 29.56
N THR A 487 -29.99 7.76 29.42
CA THR A 487 -30.60 7.45 28.11
C THR A 487 -30.93 8.74 27.37
N SER A 488 -31.13 8.65 26.06
CA SER A 488 -31.53 9.80 25.23
C SER A 488 -32.90 9.57 24.61
N GLN A 489 -33.87 10.42 24.92
CA GLN A 489 -35.16 10.45 24.23
C GLN A 489 -35.66 11.89 24.12
N VAL A 490 -36.34 12.20 23.03
CA VAL A 490 -37.02 13.49 22.83
C VAL A 490 -38.51 13.25 22.65
N GLU A 491 -39.29 14.03 23.38
CA GLU A 491 -40.73 14.19 23.15
C GLU A 491 -40.95 15.50 22.42
N TYR A 492 -41.69 15.48 21.33
CA TYR A 492 -41.86 16.63 20.44
C TYR A 492 -43.23 16.66 19.77
N GLY A 493 -43.60 17.84 19.24
CA GLY A 493 -44.80 18.01 18.44
C GLY A 493 -45.00 19.47 18.02
N PRO A 494 -45.99 19.77 17.16
CA PRO A 494 -46.23 21.12 16.65
C PRO A 494 -46.82 22.10 17.70
N GLY A 495 -46.96 21.67 18.95
CA GLY A 495 -47.45 22.48 20.07
C GLY A 495 -47.06 21.86 21.41
N ALA A 496 -47.30 22.57 22.52
CA ALA A 496 -46.92 22.15 23.87
C ALA A 496 -47.63 20.86 24.40
N GLY A 497 -48.63 20.34 23.67
CA GLY A 497 -49.19 19.00 23.91
C GLY A 497 -48.29 17.86 23.41
N TYR A 498 -47.19 18.21 22.73
CA TYR A 498 -46.30 17.30 22.03
C TYR A 498 -47.10 16.34 21.14
N GLY A 499 -46.91 15.02 21.27
CA GLY A 499 -47.67 14.00 20.54
C GLY A 499 -46.80 12.95 19.86
N HIS A 500 -45.50 13.21 19.76
CA HIS A 500 -44.52 12.27 19.21
C HIS A 500 -43.39 12.01 20.20
N PHE A 501 -42.90 10.78 20.20
CA PHE A 501 -41.71 10.37 20.93
C PHE A 501 -40.72 9.77 19.95
N THR A 502 -39.44 10.13 20.09
CA THR A 502 -38.39 9.35 19.45
C THR A 502 -38.27 7.98 20.11
N PRO A 503 -37.70 6.96 19.43
CA PRO A 503 -37.21 5.78 20.11
C PRO A 503 -36.25 6.19 21.24
N ILE A 504 -36.32 5.48 22.37
CA ILE A 504 -35.37 5.67 23.46
C ILE A 504 -34.02 5.06 23.07
N SER A 505 -32.96 5.87 23.07
CA SER A 505 -31.61 5.35 23.03
C SER A 505 -31.23 4.86 24.42
N VAL A 506 -31.17 3.53 24.59
CA VAL A 506 -30.83 2.90 25.87
C VAL A 506 -29.33 2.99 26.20
N THR A 507 -28.49 3.36 25.24
CA THR A 507 -27.06 3.63 25.44
C THR A 507 -26.93 4.91 26.23
N ARG A 508 -26.29 4.82 27.39
CA ARG A 508 -26.17 5.93 28.33
C ARG A 508 -24.92 6.75 28.08
N VAL A 509 -25.09 8.04 27.90
CA VAL A 509 -24.02 9.00 27.55
C VAL A 509 -24.15 10.26 28.40
N LEU A 510 -23.08 11.06 28.45
CA LEU A 510 -23.08 12.38 29.12
C LEU A 510 -23.40 13.53 28.16
N SER A 511 -23.18 13.31 26.86
CA SER A 511 -23.50 14.26 25.80
C SER A 511 -24.43 13.56 24.82
N HIS A 512 -25.63 14.10 24.68
CA HIS A 512 -26.74 13.49 23.98
C HIS A 512 -26.95 14.18 22.64
N ALA A 513 -27.29 13.39 21.63
CA ALA A 513 -27.75 13.88 20.34
C ALA A 513 -28.85 12.95 19.83
N VAL A 514 -30.02 13.51 19.51
CA VAL A 514 -31.14 12.77 18.92
C VAL A 514 -31.59 13.50 17.67
N VAL A 515 -31.59 12.81 16.54
CA VAL A 515 -32.09 13.36 15.27
C VAL A 515 -33.58 13.07 15.16
N LEU A 516 -34.37 14.13 15.12
CA LEU A 516 -35.77 14.10 14.72
C LEU A 516 -35.83 13.98 13.20
N VAL A 517 -36.77 13.19 12.69
CA VAL A 517 -36.98 12.95 11.26
C VAL A 517 -38.49 12.95 10.94
N GLY A 518 -38.84 13.17 9.68
CA GLY A 518 -40.24 13.22 9.25
C GLY A 518 -41.00 14.41 9.84
N LEU A 519 -40.28 15.49 10.16
CA LEU A 519 -40.87 16.75 10.57
C LEU A 519 -41.49 17.45 9.36
N GLU A 520 -42.49 18.30 9.57
CA GLU A 520 -42.99 19.19 8.52
C GLU A 520 -42.04 20.40 8.38
N PRO A 521 -41.71 20.82 7.15
CA PRO A 521 -40.92 22.03 6.90
C PRO A 521 -41.60 23.31 7.38
N ASP A 522 -40.82 24.35 7.64
CA ASP A 522 -41.29 25.68 8.09
C ASP A 522 -42.29 25.62 9.27
N THR A 523 -42.10 24.65 10.17
CA THR A 523 -43.05 24.36 11.25
C THR A 523 -42.35 24.49 12.59
N ALA A 524 -42.98 25.25 13.49
CA ALA A 524 -42.52 25.33 14.88
C ALA A 524 -42.83 24.02 15.60
N TYR A 525 -41.80 23.43 16.20
CA TYR A 525 -41.89 22.24 17.03
C TYR A 525 -41.49 22.59 18.47
N HIS A 526 -42.37 22.23 19.39
CA HIS A 526 -42.06 22.14 20.81
C HIS A 526 -41.37 20.81 21.07
N PHE A 527 -40.34 20.81 21.91
CA PHE A 527 -39.65 19.61 22.33
C PHE A 527 -39.15 19.70 23.77
N ARG A 528 -38.99 18.54 24.40
CA ARG A 528 -38.30 18.39 25.67
C ARG A 528 -37.45 17.12 25.68
N ALA A 529 -36.30 17.20 26.32
CA ALA A 529 -35.41 16.06 26.50
C ALA A 529 -35.86 15.22 27.70
N ARG A 530 -35.79 13.90 27.54
CA ARG A 530 -36.05 12.92 28.59
C ARG A 530 -34.81 12.04 28.72
N SER A 531 -34.26 12.02 29.92
CA SER A 531 -33.06 11.25 30.23
C SER A 531 -33.29 10.43 31.48
N GLN A 532 -33.04 9.14 31.35
CA GLN A 532 -33.15 8.18 32.42
C GLN A 532 -31.77 7.60 32.70
N ASP A 533 -31.29 7.78 33.92
CA ASP A 533 -30.04 7.18 34.36
C ASP A 533 -30.08 5.63 34.32
N ILE A 534 -29.04 5.00 34.84
CA ILE A 534 -29.00 3.53 34.96
C ILE A 534 -29.94 2.99 36.05
N ALA A 535 -30.50 3.88 36.86
CA ALA A 535 -31.47 3.62 37.92
C ALA A 535 -32.90 3.45 37.54
N ARG A 536 -33.25 4.06 36.42
CA ARG A 536 -34.61 4.43 36.11
C ARG A 536 -35.11 5.70 36.83
N ASN A 537 -34.24 6.54 37.36
CA ASN A 537 -34.62 7.90 37.73
C ASN A 537 -34.63 8.75 36.46
N GLU A 538 -35.74 9.45 36.25
CA GLU A 538 -35.98 10.18 35.02
C GLU A 538 -36.04 11.68 35.29
N THR A 539 -35.32 12.43 34.46
CA THR A 539 -35.50 13.88 34.34
C THR A 539 -36.13 14.20 33.00
N VAL A 540 -37.09 15.12 33.04
CA VAL A 540 -37.70 15.73 31.87
C VAL A 540 -37.31 17.21 31.90
N SER A 541 -36.74 17.72 30.81
CA SER A 541 -36.36 19.14 30.71
C SER A 541 -37.59 20.05 30.66
N ASP A 542 -37.33 21.36 30.74
CA ASP A 542 -38.30 22.38 30.34
C ASP A 542 -38.68 22.24 28.85
N ASP A 543 -39.72 22.98 28.45
CA ASP A 543 -40.16 23.09 27.06
C ASP A 543 -39.27 24.02 26.25
N TYR A 544 -38.83 23.56 25.08
CA TYR A 544 -38.04 24.33 24.13
C TYR A 544 -38.71 24.33 22.77
N VAL A 545 -38.42 25.35 21.96
CA VAL A 545 -39.00 25.49 20.62
C VAL A 545 -37.87 25.63 19.60
N PHE A 546 -38.00 24.93 18.49
CA PHE A 546 -37.27 25.23 17.26
C PHE A 546 -38.24 25.26 16.08
N THR A 547 -37.85 25.92 15.00
CA THR A 547 -38.61 25.91 13.76
C THR A 547 -37.79 25.16 12.73
N THR A 548 -38.34 24.09 12.15
CA THR A 548 -37.71 23.42 11.00
C THR A 548 -37.43 24.46 9.92
N THR A 549 -36.34 24.29 9.17
CA THR A 549 -36.15 25.18 8.04
C THR A 549 -37.29 24.97 7.05
N ALA A 550 -37.58 25.97 6.23
CA ALA A 550 -38.36 25.69 5.04
C ALA A 550 -37.65 24.61 4.21
N LEU A 551 -38.40 23.93 3.34
CA LEU A 551 -37.78 23.12 2.30
C LEU A 551 -36.71 23.95 1.61
N SER A 552 -35.56 23.32 1.33
CA SER A 552 -34.65 23.85 0.32
C SER A 552 -35.51 24.28 -0.85
N PRO A 553 -35.59 25.58 -1.14
CA PRO A 553 -36.47 26.08 -2.17
C PRO A 553 -36.16 25.33 -3.46
N LEU A 554 -37.15 24.58 -3.93
CA LEU A 554 -37.06 23.84 -5.17
C LEU A 554 -37.54 24.79 -6.26
N TYR A 555 -36.60 25.20 -7.09
CA TYR A 555 -36.89 26.06 -8.22
C TYR A 555 -36.82 25.27 -9.52
N TYR A 556 -37.64 25.69 -10.47
CA TYR A 556 -37.78 25.04 -11.76
C TYR A 556 -37.39 26.02 -12.85
N VAL A 557 -36.55 25.56 -13.77
CA VAL A 557 -36.23 26.24 -15.01
C VAL A 557 -36.76 25.38 -16.15
N ASP A 558 -37.73 25.87 -16.90
CA ASP A 558 -38.32 25.16 -18.03
C ASP A 558 -38.67 26.15 -19.14
N GLN A 559 -37.80 26.25 -20.14
CA GLN A 559 -38.02 27.18 -21.26
C GLN A 559 -39.17 26.78 -22.18
N ASN A 560 -39.61 25.52 -22.12
CA ASN A 560 -40.67 24.97 -22.94
C ASN A 560 -42.04 25.10 -22.25
N HIS A 561 -42.07 25.46 -20.96
CA HIS A 561 -43.29 25.68 -20.23
C HIS A 561 -44.04 26.92 -20.75
N PRO A 562 -45.35 26.85 -21.06
CA PRO A 562 -46.10 27.97 -21.63
C PRO A 562 -46.13 29.26 -20.78
N GLN A 563 -45.85 29.13 -19.48
CA GLN A 563 -45.83 30.25 -18.53
C GLN A 563 -44.41 30.66 -18.12
N ALA A 564 -43.35 30.12 -18.71
CA ALA A 564 -41.97 30.40 -18.33
C ALA A 564 -41.63 31.89 -18.47
N SER A 565 -41.04 32.48 -17.42
CA SER A 565 -40.57 33.87 -17.39
C SER A 565 -39.54 34.02 -16.28
N ASP A 566 -38.50 34.82 -16.50
CA ASP A 566 -37.53 35.16 -15.44
C ASP A 566 -38.12 36.16 -14.43
N ASP A 567 -39.32 36.70 -14.66
CA ASP A 567 -40.08 37.46 -13.65
C ASP A 567 -40.92 36.56 -12.72
N ASN A 568 -40.95 35.24 -12.98
CA ASN A 568 -41.73 34.30 -12.19
C ASN A 568 -41.09 33.98 -10.83
N PRO A 569 -41.86 33.40 -9.89
CA PRO A 569 -41.31 32.89 -8.63
C PRO A 569 -40.44 31.63 -8.76
N GLY A 570 -40.34 31.01 -9.94
CA GLY A 570 -39.54 29.81 -10.17
C GLY A 570 -40.19 28.50 -9.69
N THR A 571 -41.51 28.47 -9.52
CA THR A 571 -42.25 27.25 -9.14
C THR A 571 -42.49 26.35 -10.35
N GLU A 572 -42.84 25.08 -10.15
CA GLU A 572 -43.11 24.15 -11.28
C GLU A 572 -44.20 24.66 -12.24
N SER A 573 -45.26 25.28 -11.72
CA SER A 573 -46.36 25.85 -12.53
C SER A 573 -46.02 27.22 -13.15
N ALA A 574 -45.04 27.93 -12.61
CA ALA A 574 -44.56 29.22 -13.09
C ALA A 574 -43.03 29.23 -13.03
N PRO A 575 -42.36 28.43 -13.88
CA PRO A 575 -40.93 28.24 -13.80
C PRO A 575 -40.19 29.46 -14.32
N TRP A 576 -38.92 29.57 -13.96
CA TRP A 576 -38.00 30.51 -14.60
C TRP A 576 -37.74 30.10 -16.05
N LEU A 577 -37.45 31.08 -16.89
CA LEU A 577 -37.17 30.85 -18.31
C LEU A 577 -35.72 30.41 -18.51
N THR A 578 -34.77 30.99 -17.75
CA THR A 578 -33.33 30.79 -17.96
C THR A 578 -32.60 30.24 -16.72
N ILE A 579 -31.57 29.41 -16.96
CA ILE A 579 -30.67 28.95 -15.88
C ILE A 579 -29.83 30.12 -15.36
N GLN A 580 -29.51 31.10 -16.22
CA GLN A 580 -28.76 32.28 -15.80
C GLN A 580 -29.51 33.08 -14.74
N HIS A 581 -30.82 33.31 -14.91
CA HIS A 581 -31.63 33.94 -13.87
C HIS A 581 -31.57 33.15 -12.56
N ALA A 582 -31.71 31.82 -12.62
CA ALA A 582 -31.61 30.96 -11.45
C ALA A 582 -30.25 31.12 -10.72
N ALA A 583 -29.14 31.11 -11.47
CA ALA A 583 -27.81 31.38 -10.92
C ALA A 583 -27.66 32.81 -10.36
N ASP A 584 -28.44 33.75 -10.89
CA ASP A 584 -28.44 35.14 -10.47
C ASP A 584 -29.23 35.41 -9.18
N VAL A 585 -30.11 34.49 -8.74
CA VAL A 585 -30.95 34.69 -7.55
C VAL A 585 -30.78 33.61 -6.48
N ALA A 586 -30.24 32.44 -6.83
CA ALA A 586 -30.07 31.32 -5.93
C ALA A 586 -29.29 31.69 -4.65
N GLN A 587 -29.76 31.13 -3.54
CA GLN A 587 -29.22 31.23 -2.18
C GLN A 587 -28.64 29.89 -1.72
N PRO A 588 -27.74 29.89 -0.71
CA PRO A 588 -27.19 28.66 -0.15
C PRO A 588 -28.29 27.65 0.25
N GLY A 589 -28.16 26.41 -0.24
CA GLY A 589 -29.12 25.33 0.01
C GLY A 589 -30.23 25.18 -1.04
N ASP A 590 -30.36 26.12 -1.98
CA ASP A 590 -31.34 26.02 -3.07
C ASP A 590 -31.01 24.87 -4.02
N THR A 591 -32.06 24.23 -4.54
CA THR A 591 -31.96 23.24 -5.62
C THR A 591 -32.75 23.72 -6.82
N ILE A 592 -32.08 23.81 -7.96
CA ILE A 592 -32.63 24.27 -9.22
C ILE A 592 -32.74 23.05 -10.15
N ILE A 593 -33.97 22.63 -10.40
CA ILE A 593 -34.30 21.56 -11.35
C ILE A 593 -34.49 22.17 -12.74
N VAL A 594 -33.67 21.73 -13.68
CA VAL A 594 -33.71 22.20 -15.06
C VAL A 594 -34.37 21.14 -15.93
N HIS A 595 -35.49 21.50 -16.54
CA HIS A 595 -36.25 20.62 -17.43
C HIS A 595 -35.54 20.42 -18.78
N PRO A 596 -35.98 19.44 -19.59
CA PRO A 596 -35.47 19.28 -20.94
C PRO A 596 -35.63 20.55 -21.77
N GLY A 597 -34.54 20.99 -22.40
CA GLY A 597 -34.48 22.25 -23.12
C GLY A 597 -33.06 22.56 -23.60
N SER A 598 -32.93 23.61 -24.41
CA SER A 598 -31.65 24.16 -24.91
C SER A 598 -31.38 25.49 -24.25
N TYR A 599 -30.42 25.52 -23.34
CA TYR A 599 -30.09 26.67 -22.51
C TYR A 599 -28.74 27.28 -22.89
N GLU A 600 -28.62 28.59 -22.67
CA GLU A 600 -27.38 29.33 -22.86
C GLU A 600 -26.30 28.94 -21.83
N ARG A 601 -25.09 29.46 -22.02
CA ARG A 601 -23.97 29.28 -21.09
C ARG A 601 -24.28 30.01 -19.77
N VAL A 602 -23.95 29.39 -18.64
CA VAL A 602 -24.32 29.87 -17.31
C VAL A 602 -23.09 30.36 -16.55
N ALA A 603 -23.12 31.61 -16.07
CA ALA A 603 -22.12 32.15 -15.16
C ALA A 603 -22.60 32.06 -13.71
N ILE A 604 -21.97 31.20 -12.91
CA ILE A 604 -22.24 31.03 -11.49
C ILE A 604 -21.24 31.88 -10.70
N ARG A 605 -21.75 32.95 -10.09
CA ARG A 605 -20.96 33.93 -9.33
C ARG A 605 -21.19 33.85 -7.82
N ARG A 606 -22.16 33.06 -7.37
CA ARG A 606 -22.51 32.84 -5.96
C ARG A 606 -22.31 31.38 -5.59
N GLY A 607 -21.82 31.17 -4.37
CA GLY A 607 -21.61 29.85 -3.78
C GLY A 607 -22.57 29.57 -2.63
N GLY A 608 -22.68 28.30 -2.28
CA GLY A 608 -23.36 27.87 -1.06
C GLY A 608 -22.50 28.04 0.19
N THR A 609 -22.87 27.33 1.25
CA THR A 609 -22.11 27.27 2.52
C THR A 609 -21.84 25.81 2.89
N PRO A 610 -20.94 25.52 3.85
CA PRO A 610 -20.75 24.15 4.33
C PRO A 610 -22.09 23.49 4.73
N GLY A 611 -22.41 22.37 4.09
CA GLY A 611 -23.67 21.64 4.32
C GLY A 611 -24.89 22.16 3.54
N ALA A 612 -24.80 23.31 2.85
CA ALA A 612 -25.87 23.90 2.06
C ALA A 612 -25.36 24.31 0.67
N PHE A 613 -25.16 23.30 -0.18
CA PHE A 613 -24.74 23.51 -1.57
C PHE A 613 -25.85 24.20 -2.37
N ILE A 614 -25.47 25.08 -3.29
CA ILE A 614 -26.36 25.46 -4.40
C ILE A 614 -26.26 24.34 -5.44
N THR A 615 -27.38 23.69 -5.74
CA THR A 615 -27.41 22.55 -6.66
C THR A 615 -28.15 22.90 -7.94
N PHE A 616 -27.46 22.85 -9.07
CA PHE A 616 -28.05 22.86 -10.40
C PHE A 616 -28.14 21.41 -10.88
N LYS A 617 -29.34 20.97 -11.25
CA LYS A 617 -29.58 19.59 -11.63
C LYS A 617 -30.49 19.49 -12.85
N GLY A 618 -30.03 18.81 -13.89
CA GLY A 618 -30.91 18.34 -14.96
C GLY A 618 -31.95 17.36 -14.41
N LEU A 619 -33.21 17.56 -14.80
CA LEU A 619 -34.34 16.75 -14.32
C LEU A 619 -34.09 15.25 -14.53
N ASN A 620 -33.56 14.90 -15.69
CA ASN A 620 -33.23 13.53 -16.08
C ASN A 620 -31.71 13.34 -16.11
N ALA A 621 -31.25 12.13 -15.81
CA ALA A 621 -29.89 11.74 -16.17
C ALA A 621 -29.73 11.88 -17.69
N PRO A 622 -28.60 12.42 -18.20
CA PRO A 622 -28.44 12.67 -19.63
C PRO A 622 -28.54 11.38 -20.43
N ASP A 623 -29.49 11.34 -21.37
CA ASP A 623 -29.58 10.29 -22.38
C ASP A 623 -28.41 10.40 -23.36
N GLN A 624 -27.61 9.33 -23.45
CA GLN A 624 -26.44 9.23 -24.33
C GLN A 624 -26.75 8.44 -25.62
N SER A 625 -28.01 8.05 -25.86
CA SER A 625 -28.40 7.16 -26.97
C SER A 625 -28.10 7.68 -28.39
N ARG A 626 -27.78 8.96 -28.52
CA ARG A 626 -27.38 9.59 -29.79
C ARG A 626 -25.89 9.44 -30.11
N VAL A 627 -25.10 8.96 -29.16
CA VAL A 627 -23.68 8.63 -29.36
C VAL A 627 -23.58 7.20 -29.86
N ASP A 628 -22.87 7.05 -30.97
CA ASP A 628 -22.33 5.78 -31.39
C ASP A 628 -20.85 5.74 -30.95
N PRO A 629 -20.49 4.94 -29.93
CA PRO A 629 -19.12 4.91 -29.42
C PRO A 629 -18.12 4.34 -30.44
N ASP A 630 -18.59 3.63 -31.47
CA ASP A 630 -17.74 3.08 -32.53
C ASP A 630 -17.65 4.02 -33.75
N ALA A 631 -18.43 5.11 -33.78
CA ALA A 631 -18.43 6.05 -34.88
C ALA A 631 -17.21 6.97 -34.83
N LEU A 632 -16.32 6.82 -35.80
CA LEU A 632 -15.16 7.67 -35.98
C LEU A 632 -15.57 9.10 -36.38
N PHE A 633 -14.91 10.09 -35.79
CA PHE A 633 -14.98 11.49 -36.22
C PHE A 633 -14.18 11.70 -37.51
N ASP A 634 -14.80 12.33 -38.53
CA ASP A 634 -14.11 12.76 -39.76
C ASP A 634 -13.61 14.21 -39.58
N PRO A 635 -12.29 14.44 -39.40
CA PRO A 635 -11.75 15.78 -39.21
C PRO A 635 -11.87 16.66 -40.46
N GLN A 636 -12.02 16.08 -41.66
CA GLN A 636 -12.18 16.84 -42.91
C GLN A 636 -13.62 17.27 -43.14
N ASN A 637 -14.58 16.52 -42.62
CA ASN A 637 -16.02 16.82 -42.71
C ASN A 637 -16.67 16.69 -41.31
N PRO A 638 -16.39 17.61 -40.37
CA PRO A 638 -16.83 17.47 -39.00
C PRO A 638 -18.35 17.51 -38.89
N VAL A 639 -18.95 16.39 -38.45
CA VAL A 639 -20.39 16.29 -38.15
C VAL A 639 -20.59 16.26 -36.64
N GLN A 640 -21.13 17.35 -36.10
CA GLN A 640 -21.46 17.47 -34.68
C GLN A 640 -22.69 16.62 -34.34
N ILE A 641 -22.67 15.94 -33.20
CA ILE A 641 -23.89 15.34 -32.64
C ILE A 641 -24.64 16.47 -31.95
N PRO A 642 -25.86 16.81 -32.40
CA PRO A 642 -26.65 17.83 -31.73
C PRO A 642 -27.15 17.31 -30.39
N GLY A 643 -27.13 18.17 -29.38
CA GLY A 643 -27.70 17.84 -28.08
C GLY A 643 -29.16 17.39 -28.15
N ASN A 644 -29.65 16.68 -27.14
CA ASN A 644 -31.00 16.14 -27.07
C ASN A 644 -31.95 16.93 -26.14
N PRO A 645 -32.37 18.17 -26.50
CA PRO A 645 -33.19 19.01 -25.62
C PRO A 645 -34.62 18.49 -25.42
N ALA A 646 -35.01 17.43 -26.14
CA ALA A 646 -36.30 16.77 -25.92
C ALA A 646 -36.29 15.90 -24.64
N VAL A 647 -35.11 15.45 -24.19
CA VAL A 647 -34.95 14.54 -23.06
C VAL A 647 -34.04 15.13 -21.97
N ASN A 648 -33.04 15.90 -22.37
CA ASN A 648 -31.98 16.39 -21.51
C ASN A 648 -32.06 17.90 -21.31
N ALA A 649 -31.56 18.38 -20.17
CA ALA A 649 -31.21 19.78 -19.97
C ALA A 649 -29.89 20.06 -20.70
N VAL A 650 -29.98 20.52 -21.94
CA VAL A 650 -28.82 20.83 -22.79
C VAL A 650 -28.36 22.24 -22.53
N THR A 651 -27.08 22.46 -22.21
CA THR A 651 -26.51 23.82 -22.02
C THR A 651 -25.23 24.01 -22.82
N ARG A 652 -24.89 25.28 -23.10
CA ARG A 652 -23.57 25.69 -23.64
C ARG A 652 -22.47 25.76 -22.59
N GLY A 653 -22.72 25.25 -21.39
CA GLY A 653 -21.71 25.04 -20.35
C GLY A 653 -21.83 25.97 -19.13
N PHE A 654 -20.92 25.79 -18.19
CA PHE A 654 -20.90 26.50 -16.91
C PHE A 654 -19.55 27.19 -16.67
N MET A 655 -19.60 28.40 -16.13
CA MET A 655 -18.44 29.13 -15.64
C MET A 655 -18.63 29.45 -14.17
N LEU A 656 -17.86 28.80 -13.31
CA LEU A 656 -17.79 29.06 -11.88
C LEU A 656 -16.58 29.95 -11.64
N ALA A 657 -16.84 31.25 -11.55
CA ALA A 657 -15.81 32.26 -11.38
C ALA A 657 -16.33 33.39 -10.50
N PRO A 658 -15.60 33.80 -9.46
CA PRO A 658 -15.98 34.96 -8.68
C PRO A 658 -15.80 36.23 -9.53
N PRO A 659 -16.59 37.28 -9.29
CA PRO A 659 -16.23 38.62 -9.74
C PRO A 659 -14.84 39.02 -9.23
N ARG A 660 -14.15 39.94 -9.92
CA ARG A 660 -12.83 40.40 -9.47
C ARG A 660 -12.91 40.95 -8.04
N ASN A 661 -11.96 40.54 -7.19
CA ASN A 661 -11.86 40.92 -5.78
C ASN A 661 -13.00 40.40 -4.88
N GLU A 662 -13.75 39.38 -5.31
CA GLU A 662 -14.74 38.69 -4.48
C GLU A 662 -14.24 37.33 -3.97
N PRO A 663 -14.83 36.79 -2.89
CA PRO A 663 -14.48 35.47 -2.37
C PRO A 663 -14.67 34.36 -3.41
N PRO A 664 -13.89 33.27 -3.33
CA PRO A 664 -14.05 32.07 -4.16
C PRO A 664 -15.50 31.58 -4.25
N VAL A 665 -15.94 31.19 -5.45
CA VAL A 665 -17.22 30.48 -5.63
C VAL A 665 -17.05 29.06 -5.09
N GLY A 666 -17.89 28.66 -4.14
CA GLY A 666 -17.77 27.36 -3.52
C GLY A 666 -19.07 26.73 -3.04
N TYR A 667 -19.03 25.45 -2.68
CA TYR A 667 -20.22 24.67 -2.32
C TYR A 667 -21.30 24.74 -3.42
N VAL A 668 -20.90 24.46 -4.65
CA VAL A 668 -21.78 24.40 -5.83
C VAL A 668 -21.72 23.00 -6.41
N ARG A 669 -22.88 22.43 -6.74
CA ARG A 669 -23.00 21.16 -7.45
C ARG A 669 -23.65 21.38 -8.82
N VAL A 670 -23.04 20.81 -9.86
CA VAL A 670 -23.58 20.75 -11.23
C VAL A 670 -23.74 19.27 -11.60
N GLU A 671 -24.99 18.84 -11.80
CA GLU A 671 -25.32 17.43 -12.02
C GLU A 671 -26.32 17.22 -13.17
N HIS A 672 -26.16 16.13 -13.92
CA HIS A 672 -27.12 15.66 -14.93
C HIS A 672 -27.37 16.62 -16.11
N PHE A 673 -26.41 17.44 -16.50
CA PHE A 673 -26.51 18.23 -17.72
C PHE A 673 -25.92 17.49 -18.92
N GLU A 674 -26.55 17.67 -20.08
CA GLU A 674 -25.90 17.47 -21.37
C GLU A 674 -25.26 18.81 -21.77
N VAL A 675 -23.97 18.82 -22.06
CA VAL A 675 -23.20 20.03 -22.36
C VAL A 675 -22.63 19.90 -23.77
N THR A 676 -23.06 20.79 -24.67
CA THR A 676 -22.66 20.79 -26.09
C THR A 676 -22.28 22.18 -26.57
N ALA A 677 -21.34 22.28 -27.52
CA ALA A 677 -21.02 23.46 -28.33
C ALA A 677 -20.69 24.75 -27.55
N THR A 678 -19.43 24.89 -27.11
CA THR A 678 -19.00 26.08 -26.37
C THR A 678 -18.33 27.13 -27.26
N TYR A 679 -19.13 28.01 -27.87
CA TYR A 679 -18.65 29.33 -28.29
C TYR A 679 -19.74 30.41 -28.14
N VAL A 680 -19.41 31.47 -27.41
CA VAL A 680 -20.20 32.70 -27.31
C VAL A 680 -19.26 33.85 -27.72
N GLU A 681 -19.56 34.53 -28.82
CA GLU A 681 -18.72 35.60 -29.42
C GLU A 681 -18.47 36.81 -28.50
N ASP A 682 -19.26 36.97 -27.43
CA ASP A 682 -19.43 38.26 -26.74
C ASP A 682 -19.00 38.29 -25.27
N VAL A 683 -18.20 37.34 -24.77
CA VAL A 683 -17.74 37.37 -23.36
C VAL A 683 -16.28 37.85 -23.27
N PRO A 684 -15.98 39.04 -22.71
CA PRO A 684 -14.63 39.64 -22.72
C PRO A 684 -13.54 38.91 -21.89
N PHE A 685 -13.85 37.72 -21.36
CA PHE A 685 -12.92 36.82 -20.67
C PHE A 685 -13.31 35.40 -21.09
N VAL A 686 -12.87 35.01 -22.28
CA VAL A 686 -13.33 33.80 -22.98
C VAL A 686 -12.94 32.55 -22.18
N GLY A 687 -13.94 31.93 -21.56
CA GLY A 687 -13.82 30.67 -20.86
C GLY A 687 -13.55 29.53 -21.83
N ARG A 688 -12.40 28.85 -21.67
CA ARG A 688 -11.97 27.76 -22.57
C ARG A 688 -12.38 26.37 -22.08
N GLY A 689 -13.32 26.29 -21.13
CA GLY A 689 -13.87 25.03 -20.60
C GLY A 689 -15.37 24.90 -20.91
N ALA A 690 -15.86 23.69 -21.18
CA ALA A 690 -17.30 23.42 -21.18
C ALA A 690 -17.88 23.59 -19.77
N ILE A 691 -17.16 23.11 -18.77
CA ILE A 691 -17.34 23.48 -17.36
C ILE A 691 -16.02 24.05 -16.86
N GLN A 692 -16.04 25.30 -16.43
CA GLN A 692 -14.85 26.05 -16.06
C GLN A 692 -14.85 26.41 -14.56
N LEU A 693 -13.74 26.09 -13.89
CA LEU A 693 -13.49 26.34 -12.47
C LEU A 693 -12.34 27.35 -12.32
N ASN A 694 -12.66 28.55 -11.85
CA ASN A 694 -11.71 29.64 -11.67
C ASN A 694 -11.77 30.17 -10.24
N GLY A 695 -10.76 29.86 -9.41
CA GLY A 695 -10.71 30.27 -8.02
C GLY A 695 -11.89 29.71 -7.21
N THR A 696 -12.12 28.39 -7.28
CA THR A 696 -13.27 27.71 -6.66
C THR A 696 -12.92 26.95 -5.38
N ARG A 697 -13.92 26.64 -4.53
CA ARG A 697 -13.75 25.83 -3.32
C ARG A 697 -14.87 24.83 -3.08
N ASN A 698 -14.58 23.55 -2.86
CA ASN A 698 -15.60 22.53 -2.55
C ASN A 698 -16.71 22.48 -3.61
N VAL A 699 -16.32 22.32 -4.88
CA VAL A 699 -17.23 22.23 -6.03
C VAL A 699 -17.37 20.79 -6.47
N GLU A 700 -18.57 20.40 -6.89
CA GLU A 700 -18.87 19.07 -7.38
C GLU A 700 -19.44 19.10 -8.80
N ILE A 701 -18.77 18.42 -9.73
CA ILE A 701 -19.22 18.23 -11.12
C ILE A 701 -19.48 16.74 -11.32
N VAL A 702 -20.76 16.36 -11.36
CA VAL A 702 -21.18 14.97 -11.15
C VAL A 702 -22.14 14.50 -12.25
N ARG A 703 -21.86 13.37 -12.89
CA ARG A 703 -22.78 12.70 -13.83
C ARG A 703 -23.31 13.61 -14.95
N ASN A 704 -22.44 14.45 -15.50
CA ASN A 704 -22.75 15.23 -16.69
C ASN A 704 -22.28 14.48 -17.94
N PHE A 705 -22.95 14.73 -19.05
CA PHE A 705 -22.55 14.24 -20.37
C PHE A 705 -22.07 15.43 -21.20
N ILE A 706 -20.77 15.48 -21.49
CA ILE A 706 -20.12 16.61 -22.15
C ILE A 706 -19.61 16.11 -23.49
N HIS A 707 -20.09 16.69 -24.58
CA HIS A 707 -19.64 16.24 -25.89
C HIS A 707 -19.70 17.34 -26.93
N ASP A 708 -18.97 17.15 -28.03
CA ASP A 708 -19.04 18.05 -29.20
C ASP A 708 -18.85 19.51 -28.78
N THR A 709 -17.78 19.79 -28.04
CA THR A 709 -17.50 21.11 -27.48
C THR A 709 -16.87 22.07 -28.50
N ASN A 710 -16.74 21.63 -29.76
CA ASN A 710 -16.02 22.29 -30.84
C ASN A 710 -16.39 23.76 -31.00
N ALA A 711 -15.42 24.62 -30.76
CA ALA A 711 -15.42 25.99 -31.21
C ALA A 711 -14.91 26.03 -32.66
N ARG A 712 -15.33 27.04 -33.42
CA ARG A 712 -15.05 27.22 -34.85
C ARG A 712 -13.60 26.88 -35.30
N PRO A 713 -13.38 26.61 -36.60
CA PRO A 713 -12.04 26.64 -37.19
C PRO A 713 -11.26 27.89 -36.74
N GLY A 714 -10.10 27.69 -36.10
CA GLY A 714 -9.26 28.74 -35.53
C GLY A 714 -9.49 29.10 -34.06
N SER A 715 -10.28 28.32 -33.31
CA SER A 715 -10.42 28.46 -31.85
C SER A 715 -9.48 27.48 -31.11
N TYR A 716 -8.78 27.97 -30.07
CA TYR A 716 -7.64 27.28 -29.46
C TYR A 716 -7.88 26.89 -27.99
N ASN A 717 -7.38 25.72 -27.57
CA ASN A 717 -7.30 25.24 -26.18
C ASN A 717 -8.65 25.05 -25.46
N TYR A 718 -9.66 24.48 -26.13
CA TYR A 718 -10.88 24.08 -25.42
C TYR A 718 -10.62 22.85 -24.55
N VAL A 719 -11.41 22.73 -23.49
CA VAL A 719 -11.31 21.66 -22.50
C VAL A 719 -12.72 21.28 -22.08
N GLY A 720 -12.98 20.01 -21.78
CA GLY A 720 -14.27 19.57 -21.24
C GLY A 720 -14.51 20.18 -19.86
N ILE A 721 -13.71 19.77 -18.88
CA ILE A 721 -13.72 20.31 -17.52
C ILE A 721 -12.38 20.98 -17.23
N ARG A 722 -12.37 22.28 -16.96
CA ARG A 722 -11.14 23.09 -16.87
C ARG A 722 -10.97 23.76 -15.52
N GLY A 723 -9.86 23.48 -14.84
CA GLY A 723 -9.31 24.35 -13.79
C GLY A 723 -8.45 25.47 -14.41
N GLU A 724 -8.71 26.72 -14.05
CA GLU A 724 -7.96 27.87 -14.60
C GLU A 724 -6.67 28.20 -13.83
N ASN A 725 -6.63 27.89 -12.52
CA ASN A 725 -5.51 28.29 -11.65
C ASN A 725 -5.43 27.45 -10.37
N HIS A 726 -4.29 27.56 -9.69
CA HIS A 726 -3.98 26.82 -8.46
C HIS A 726 -4.76 27.29 -7.22
N ASP A 727 -5.65 28.29 -7.34
CA ASP A 727 -6.55 28.72 -6.25
C ASP A 727 -7.78 27.81 -6.12
N ASN A 728 -8.04 26.94 -7.11
CA ASN A 728 -9.06 25.91 -7.01
C ASN A 728 -8.71 24.88 -5.93
N LEU A 729 -9.60 24.68 -4.97
CA LEU A 729 -9.39 23.77 -3.83
C LEU A 729 -10.57 22.81 -3.65
N ASN A 730 -10.29 21.53 -3.45
CA ASN A 730 -11.27 20.49 -3.13
C ASN A 730 -12.38 20.36 -4.18
N ALA A 731 -12.04 20.17 -5.47
CA ALA A 731 -13.05 19.84 -6.47
C ALA A 731 -13.27 18.32 -6.54
N VAL A 732 -14.52 17.90 -6.74
CA VAL A 732 -14.89 16.51 -7.00
C VAL A 732 -15.45 16.41 -8.41
N ILE A 733 -14.75 15.68 -9.27
CA ILE A 733 -15.14 15.42 -10.66
C ILE A 733 -15.49 13.94 -10.76
N LYS A 734 -16.78 13.60 -10.81
CA LYS A 734 -17.21 12.21 -10.61
C LYS A 734 -18.29 11.72 -11.57
N GLY A 735 -18.05 10.58 -12.20
CA GLY A 735 -19.05 9.89 -13.00
C GLY A 735 -19.49 10.66 -14.26
N ASN A 736 -18.70 11.61 -14.74
CA ASN A 736 -19.00 12.34 -15.97
C ASN A 736 -18.56 11.53 -17.19
N THR A 737 -19.30 11.65 -18.29
CA THR A 737 -18.92 11.09 -19.61
C THR A 737 -18.54 12.25 -20.52
N LEU A 738 -17.31 12.23 -21.04
CA LEU A 738 -16.77 13.22 -21.95
C LEU A 738 -16.48 12.53 -23.30
N TYR A 739 -17.10 12.98 -24.39
CA TYR A 739 -16.98 12.34 -25.70
C TYR A 739 -16.75 13.40 -26.79
N ARG A 740 -15.75 13.28 -27.65
CA ARG A 740 -15.49 14.28 -28.71
C ARG A 740 -15.36 15.71 -28.19
N VAL A 741 -14.60 15.83 -27.11
CA VAL A 741 -14.23 17.12 -26.54
C VAL A 741 -13.04 17.66 -27.32
N GLN A 742 -13.14 18.91 -27.78
CA GLN A 742 -12.00 19.58 -28.41
C GLN A 742 -10.90 19.84 -27.36
N GLY A 743 -9.65 19.49 -27.69
CA GLY A 743 -8.50 19.63 -26.82
C GLY A 743 -8.48 18.60 -25.70
N THR A 744 -8.41 19.06 -24.45
CA THR A 744 -8.30 18.16 -23.29
C THR A 744 -9.66 17.78 -22.71
N GLY A 745 -9.86 16.52 -22.32
CA GLY A 745 -11.04 16.09 -21.58
C GLY A 745 -11.17 16.82 -20.23
N ILE A 746 -10.29 16.51 -19.29
CA ILE A 746 -10.26 17.11 -17.94
C ILE A 746 -8.90 17.76 -17.68
N SER A 747 -8.87 19.07 -17.45
CA SER A 747 -7.67 19.78 -17.01
C SER A 747 -7.78 20.12 -15.51
N ILE A 748 -7.01 19.40 -14.71
CA ILE A 748 -6.92 19.56 -13.26
C ILE A 748 -5.86 20.62 -12.96
N VAL A 749 -6.27 21.73 -12.35
CA VAL A 749 -5.35 22.78 -11.88
C VAL A 749 -5.86 23.25 -10.51
N GLY A 750 -5.14 22.91 -9.44
CA GLY A 750 -5.60 23.22 -8.08
C GLY A 750 -4.91 22.45 -6.95
N ARG A 751 -5.62 22.22 -5.84
CA ARG A 751 -5.19 21.35 -4.74
C ARG A 751 -6.32 20.44 -4.27
N ASN A 752 -5.98 19.20 -3.91
CA ASN A 752 -6.89 18.21 -3.30
C ASN A 752 -8.12 17.85 -4.16
N TRP A 753 -7.94 17.63 -5.47
CA TRP A 753 -9.02 17.19 -6.34
C TRP A 753 -9.22 15.68 -6.24
N LEU A 754 -10.48 15.25 -6.27
CA LEU A 754 -10.87 13.86 -6.50
C LEU A 754 -11.46 13.74 -7.90
N VAL A 755 -10.81 12.97 -8.77
CA VAL A 755 -11.29 12.66 -10.11
C VAL A 755 -11.58 11.16 -10.20
N GLU A 756 -12.86 10.79 -10.14
CA GLU A 756 -13.28 9.42 -9.91
C GLU A 756 -14.37 8.92 -10.87
N GLY A 757 -14.15 7.75 -11.48
CA GLY A 757 -15.23 7.07 -12.21
C GLY A 757 -15.71 7.81 -13.47
N ASN A 758 -14.90 8.70 -14.03
CA ASN A 758 -15.24 9.42 -15.26
C ASN A 758 -14.86 8.59 -16.49
N GLU A 759 -15.60 8.80 -17.57
CA GLU A 759 -15.31 8.27 -18.90
C GLU A 759 -14.87 9.41 -19.81
N VAL A 760 -13.74 9.27 -20.49
CA VAL A 760 -13.25 10.25 -21.47
C VAL A 760 -12.84 9.52 -22.73
N SER A 761 -13.41 9.90 -23.86
CA SER A 761 -13.08 9.29 -25.15
C SER A 761 -13.17 10.23 -26.34
N HIS A 762 -12.44 9.86 -27.39
CA HIS A 762 -12.39 10.60 -28.66
C HIS A 762 -12.04 12.09 -28.48
N SER A 763 -11.07 12.45 -27.63
CA SER A 763 -10.60 13.86 -27.59
C SER A 763 -10.07 14.30 -28.96
N LEU A 764 -10.35 15.54 -29.37
CA LEU A 764 -10.14 16.01 -30.75
C LEU A 764 -9.30 17.29 -30.85
N ASP A 765 -8.37 17.31 -31.80
CA ASP A 765 -7.79 18.52 -32.39
C ASP A 765 -8.42 18.72 -33.77
N THR A 766 -9.04 19.88 -33.98
CA THR A 766 -9.86 20.19 -35.16
C THR A 766 -9.29 21.34 -36.00
N ASN A 767 -8.02 21.71 -35.82
CA ASN A 767 -7.35 22.73 -36.63
C ASN A 767 -6.68 22.17 -37.91
N THR A 768 -7.06 22.70 -39.08
CA THR A 768 -6.34 22.50 -40.35
C THR A 768 -5.26 23.59 -40.51
N ASP A 769 -4.01 23.16 -40.42
CA ASP A 769 -2.78 23.83 -40.85
C ASP A 769 -2.90 25.20 -41.55
N SER A 770 -2.42 26.26 -40.89
CA SER A 770 -2.01 27.51 -41.52
C SER A 770 -0.55 27.88 -41.22
N GLY A 771 0.28 26.89 -40.83
CA GLY A 771 1.71 27.09 -40.62
C GLY A 771 2.09 27.99 -39.42
N ILE A 772 1.21 28.13 -38.42
CA ILE A 772 1.52 28.75 -37.14
C ILE A 772 1.12 27.75 -36.04
N GLU A 773 2.09 27.10 -35.41
CA GLU A 773 1.90 26.28 -34.21
C GLU A 773 1.23 27.11 -33.11
N VAL A 774 -0.06 26.92 -32.87
CA VAL A 774 -0.69 27.38 -31.63
C VAL A 774 -1.83 26.42 -31.22
N GLY A 775 -1.57 25.61 -30.19
CA GLY A 775 -2.59 25.09 -29.25
C GLY A 775 -3.24 23.72 -29.53
N GLY A 776 -2.48 22.76 -30.07
CA GLY A 776 -2.96 21.47 -30.57
C GLY A 776 -2.48 20.26 -29.78
N ASP A 777 -3.20 19.89 -28.72
CA ASP A 777 -3.08 18.62 -27.99
C ASP A 777 -4.48 18.11 -27.60
N SER A 778 -4.66 16.79 -27.60
CA SER A 778 -5.93 16.06 -27.50
C SER A 778 -5.96 15.07 -26.33
N ASP A 779 -5.50 15.49 -25.16
CA ASP A 779 -5.34 14.59 -24.01
C ASP A 779 -6.67 14.25 -23.33
N ALA A 780 -6.73 13.11 -22.65
CA ALA A 780 -7.87 12.79 -21.81
C ALA A 780 -7.82 13.57 -20.49
N VAL A 781 -6.67 13.60 -19.82
CA VAL A 781 -6.48 14.31 -18.55
C VAL A 781 -5.16 15.07 -18.50
N ARG A 782 -5.22 16.36 -18.19
CA ARG A 782 -4.05 17.16 -17.77
C ARG A 782 -4.07 17.38 -16.28
N PHE A 783 -2.91 17.33 -15.63
CA PHE A 783 -2.85 17.46 -14.17
C PHE A 783 -1.75 18.40 -13.68
N PHE A 784 -2.14 19.37 -12.84
CA PHE A 784 -1.26 20.35 -12.22
C PHE A 784 -1.74 20.67 -10.81
N GLY A 785 -0.80 20.90 -9.90
CA GLY A 785 -1.06 21.19 -8.51
C GLY A 785 -0.61 20.08 -7.58
N SER A 786 -1.34 19.86 -6.48
CA SER A 786 -0.95 18.83 -5.51
C SER A 786 -2.08 18.20 -4.71
N GLY A 787 -1.79 17.03 -4.12
CA GLY A 787 -2.70 16.27 -3.26
C GLY A 787 -3.86 15.63 -4.01
N HIS A 788 -3.74 15.40 -5.32
CA HIS A 788 -4.82 14.88 -6.15
C HIS A 788 -4.94 13.36 -6.06
N VAL A 789 -6.18 12.87 -6.11
CA VAL A 789 -6.48 11.44 -6.26
C VAL A 789 -7.29 11.25 -7.53
N ILE A 790 -6.72 10.51 -8.48
CA ILE A 790 -7.29 10.24 -9.79
C ILE A 790 -7.49 8.73 -9.87
N ARG A 791 -8.74 8.26 -9.76
CA ARG A 791 -8.99 6.82 -9.61
C ARG A 791 -10.21 6.29 -10.35
N HIS A 792 -10.14 5.03 -10.76
CA HIS A 792 -11.25 4.31 -11.39
C HIS A 792 -11.84 5.01 -12.62
N ASN A 793 -11.07 5.84 -13.33
CA ASN A 793 -11.52 6.46 -14.58
C ASN A 793 -11.29 5.52 -15.76
N TYR A 794 -12.16 5.59 -16.76
CA TYR A 794 -12.05 4.85 -18.03
C TYR A 794 -11.77 5.85 -19.15
N LEU A 795 -10.53 5.87 -19.63
CA LEU A 795 -10.04 6.84 -20.59
C LEU A 795 -9.68 6.05 -21.84
N HIS A 796 -10.36 6.27 -22.95
CA HIS A 796 -10.18 5.38 -24.10
C HIS A 796 -10.43 6.01 -25.46
N ASP A 797 -9.84 5.42 -26.50
CA ASP A 797 -10.20 5.68 -27.89
C ASP A 797 -10.12 7.17 -28.28
N SER A 798 -9.05 7.87 -27.88
CA SER A 798 -8.64 9.11 -28.55
C SER A 798 -7.69 8.73 -29.69
N LEU A 799 -8.15 8.86 -30.92
CA LEU A 799 -7.53 8.21 -32.09
C LEU A 799 -6.84 9.24 -33.00
N GLU A 800 -5.66 8.89 -33.56
CA GLU A 800 -4.93 9.78 -34.49
C GLU A 800 -5.73 10.02 -35.77
N GLU A 801 -6.53 9.04 -36.21
CA GLU A 801 -7.35 9.13 -37.43
C GLU A 801 -8.45 10.19 -37.32
N GLU A 802 -8.76 10.62 -36.09
CA GLU A 802 -9.78 11.62 -35.78
C GLU A 802 -9.19 13.03 -35.62
N GLN A 803 -7.86 13.17 -35.69
CA GLN A 803 -7.17 14.46 -35.51
C GLN A 803 -6.92 15.15 -36.85
N SER A 804 -6.96 16.49 -36.86
CA SER A 804 -6.60 17.28 -38.05
C SER A 804 -5.13 17.71 -38.10
N GLY A 805 -4.40 17.56 -36.99
CA GLY A 805 -2.97 17.86 -36.85
C GLY A 805 -2.16 16.69 -36.29
N GLU A 806 -0.98 16.98 -35.71
CA GLU A 806 -0.16 16.02 -34.94
C GLU A 806 -0.18 16.37 -33.44
N PRO A 807 -1.35 16.38 -32.78
CA PRO A 807 -1.42 16.70 -31.35
C PRO A 807 -0.78 15.60 -30.51
N HIS A 808 -0.35 15.93 -29.29
CA HIS A 808 -0.24 14.91 -28.26
C HIS A 808 -1.63 14.31 -27.98
N ILE A 809 -1.69 13.01 -27.74
CA ILE A 809 -2.95 12.31 -27.48
C ILE A 809 -2.72 11.44 -26.25
N ASP A 810 -2.64 12.09 -25.10
CA ASP A 810 -2.16 11.43 -23.89
C ASP A 810 -3.31 11.06 -22.97
N CYS A 811 -3.24 9.89 -22.35
CA CYS A 811 -4.19 9.55 -21.29
C CYS A 811 -4.02 10.53 -20.11
N PHE A 812 -2.77 10.77 -19.72
CA PHE A 812 -2.37 11.73 -18.72
C PHE A 812 -1.21 12.60 -19.24
N GLN A 813 -1.30 13.92 -19.11
CA GLN A 813 -0.16 14.82 -19.40
C GLN A 813 0.05 15.82 -18.26
N THR A 814 1.32 16.09 -17.95
CA THR A 814 1.76 17.23 -17.14
C THR A 814 3.01 17.85 -17.74
N PHE A 815 3.23 19.12 -17.43
CA PHE A 815 4.45 19.84 -17.80
C PHE A 815 4.75 20.94 -16.78
N SER A 816 5.97 21.48 -16.83
CA SER A 816 6.34 22.66 -16.05
C SER A 816 6.83 23.77 -16.98
N VAL A 817 6.43 25.00 -16.67
CA VAL A 817 6.82 26.20 -17.42
C VAL A 817 7.16 27.32 -16.45
N TRP A 818 8.32 27.94 -16.65
CA TRP A 818 8.76 29.13 -15.91
C TRP A 818 8.51 30.39 -16.75
N PRO A 819 8.04 31.51 -16.16
CA PRO A 819 7.72 31.74 -14.74
C PRO A 819 6.30 31.30 -14.33
N ASP A 820 5.55 30.64 -15.22
CA ASP A 820 4.10 30.42 -15.12
C ASP A 820 3.64 29.40 -14.04
N SER A 821 4.54 28.95 -13.15
CA SER A 821 4.26 28.24 -11.89
C SER A 821 3.44 26.94 -12.01
N GLN A 822 3.46 26.28 -13.17
CA GLN A 822 2.85 24.95 -13.33
C GLN A 822 3.77 23.89 -12.73
N PHE A 823 3.26 23.15 -11.76
CA PHE A 823 3.93 22.07 -11.04
C PHE A 823 2.96 20.92 -10.81
N ALA A 824 3.46 19.72 -10.49
CA ALA A 824 2.64 18.56 -10.15
C ALA A 824 3.35 17.71 -9.10
N TYR A 825 2.78 17.62 -7.89
CA TYR A 825 3.35 16.75 -6.86
C TYR A 825 2.35 16.17 -5.86
N ASP A 826 2.73 15.06 -5.22
CA ASP A 826 1.88 14.30 -4.29
C ASP A 826 0.55 13.89 -4.94
N ILE A 827 0.65 13.16 -6.06
CA ILE A 827 -0.52 12.75 -6.86
C ILE A 827 -0.59 11.23 -6.95
N LEU A 828 -1.78 10.70 -6.66
CA LEU A 828 -2.08 9.27 -6.72
C LEU A 828 -3.01 8.95 -7.91
N PHE A 829 -2.55 8.05 -8.76
CA PHE A 829 -3.31 7.42 -9.84
C PHE A 829 -3.61 5.96 -9.46
N GLU A 830 -4.87 5.61 -9.25
CA GLU A 830 -5.26 4.28 -8.76
C GLU A 830 -6.39 3.64 -9.56
N GLY A 831 -6.22 2.41 -10.04
CA GLY A 831 -7.34 1.65 -10.61
C GLY A 831 -7.93 2.24 -11.90
N ASN A 832 -7.21 3.12 -12.59
CA ASN A 832 -7.64 3.70 -13.87
C ASN A 832 -7.38 2.71 -15.01
N VAL A 833 -8.16 2.85 -16.08
CA VAL A 833 -7.99 2.12 -17.32
C VAL A 833 -7.80 3.12 -18.45
N CYS A 834 -6.64 3.07 -19.11
CA CYS A 834 -6.32 3.82 -20.30
C CYS A 834 -6.22 2.86 -21.49
N LYS A 835 -6.93 3.12 -22.58
CA LYS A 835 -6.98 2.22 -23.73
C LYS A 835 -6.92 2.97 -25.06
N ASN A 836 -6.13 2.48 -26.02
CA ASN A 836 -6.10 3.00 -27.39
C ASN A 836 -5.84 4.52 -27.46
N MET A 837 -4.78 4.97 -26.79
CA MET A 837 -4.33 6.37 -26.76
C MET A 837 -3.01 6.54 -27.54
N GLY A 838 -2.63 7.78 -27.84
CA GLY A 838 -1.28 8.10 -28.35
C GLY A 838 -0.21 7.69 -27.33
N GLN A 839 -0.21 8.33 -26.17
CA GLN A 839 0.59 7.95 -24.99
C GLN A 839 -0.33 7.73 -23.79
N MET A 840 0.18 7.03 -22.79
CA MET A 840 -0.52 6.79 -21.52
C MET A 840 -0.12 7.84 -20.48
N LEU A 841 1.14 8.23 -20.45
CA LEU A 841 1.63 9.35 -19.66
C LEU A 841 2.66 10.16 -20.45
N MET A 842 2.53 11.48 -20.42
CA MET A 842 3.55 12.41 -20.90
C MET A 842 3.94 13.41 -19.80
N ILE A 843 5.25 13.55 -19.56
CA ILE A 843 5.81 14.50 -18.57
C ILE A 843 6.86 15.41 -19.22
N GLU A 844 6.58 16.71 -19.31
CA GLU A 844 7.52 17.69 -19.88
C GLU A 844 7.96 18.72 -18.82
N ASP A 845 8.78 18.31 -17.85
CA ASP A 845 9.32 19.24 -16.85
C ASP A 845 10.51 20.06 -17.42
N GLN A 846 10.33 21.38 -17.54
CA GLN A 846 11.36 22.33 -17.99
C GLN A 846 12.02 23.13 -16.85
N SER A 847 11.68 22.87 -15.58
CA SER A 847 12.07 23.70 -14.44
C SER A 847 13.54 23.55 -14.04
N GLU A 848 14.10 22.37 -14.24
CA GLU A 848 15.52 22.08 -13.99
C GLU A 848 16.42 22.93 -14.91
N ALA A 849 16.03 23.08 -16.19
CA ALA A 849 16.72 23.95 -17.14
C ALA A 849 16.60 25.44 -16.76
N ALA A 850 15.58 25.81 -15.97
CA ALA A 850 15.37 27.15 -15.44
C ALA A 850 16.05 27.38 -14.07
N GLY A 851 16.68 26.36 -13.48
CA GLY A 851 17.41 26.47 -12.21
C GLY A 851 16.53 26.56 -10.96
N THR A 852 15.26 26.16 -11.03
CA THR A 852 14.30 26.26 -9.91
C THR A 852 14.10 24.97 -9.11
N GLY A 853 14.83 23.91 -9.45
CA GLY A 853 14.62 22.55 -8.91
C GLY A 853 13.46 21.82 -9.62
N ASN A 854 13.30 20.52 -9.36
CA ASN A 854 12.27 19.68 -9.99
C ASN A 854 10.87 20.10 -9.51
N MET A 855 9.98 20.43 -10.46
CA MET A 855 8.63 20.89 -10.17
C MET A 855 7.58 19.80 -10.38
N VAL A 856 7.98 18.67 -10.98
CA VAL A 856 7.20 17.45 -11.04
C VAL A 856 7.85 16.38 -10.15
N HIS A 857 7.20 15.97 -9.05
CA HIS A 857 7.76 14.98 -8.15
C HIS A 857 6.70 14.21 -7.34
N HIS A 858 7.05 13.05 -6.77
CA HIS A 858 6.13 12.26 -5.92
C HIS A 858 4.83 11.88 -6.65
N ILE A 859 4.99 11.25 -7.82
CA ILE A 859 3.90 10.80 -8.66
C ILE A 859 3.76 9.29 -8.51
N THR A 860 2.59 8.82 -8.08
CA THR A 860 2.34 7.39 -7.80
C THR A 860 1.25 6.83 -8.72
N PHE A 861 1.56 5.78 -9.45
CA PHE A 861 0.63 4.95 -10.19
C PHE A 861 0.55 3.56 -9.56
N ARG A 862 -0.64 3.13 -9.17
CA ARG A 862 -0.87 1.75 -8.71
C ARG A 862 -2.16 1.11 -9.21
N ASN A 863 -2.12 -0.19 -9.46
CA ASN A 863 -3.29 -0.98 -9.85
C ASN A 863 -3.99 -0.47 -11.13
N ASN A 864 -3.29 0.19 -12.05
CA ASN A 864 -3.86 0.72 -13.30
C ASN A 864 -3.63 -0.25 -14.47
N ILE A 865 -4.45 -0.10 -15.51
CA ILE A 865 -4.32 -0.84 -16.78
C ILE A 865 -4.12 0.16 -17.91
N PHE A 866 -3.06 -0.03 -18.68
CA PHE A 866 -2.70 0.75 -19.85
C PHE A 866 -2.60 -0.20 -21.04
N TRP A 867 -3.38 0.05 -22.09
CA TRP A 867 -3.50 -0.88 -23.21
C TRP A 867 -3.47 -0.16 -24.56
N GLY A 868 -2.64 -0.60 -25.49
CA GLY A 868 -2.69 -0.14 -26.88
C GLY A 868 -2.17 1.28 -27.07
N ALA A 869 -1.05 1.64 -26.45
CA ALA A 869 -0.41 2.92 -26.71
C ALA A 869 0.18 2.96 -28.13
N ARG A 870 0.00 4.06 -28.87
CA ARG A 870 0.57 4.22 -30.21
C ARG A 870 2.01 4.73 -30.21
N ALA A 871 2.54 5.08 -29.04
CA ALA A 871 3.92 5.48 -28.82
C ALA A 871 4.61 4.64 -27.73
N TYR A 872 5.55 5.22 -26.99
CA TYR A 872 5.88 4.69 -25.66
C TYR A 872 4.70 4.97 -24.74
N ALA A 873 4.29 4.00 -23.93
CA ALA A 873 3.16 4.22 -23.02
C ALA A 873 3.46 5.37 -22.06
N PHE A 874 4.61 5.38 -21.41
CA PHE A 874 5.04 6.47 -20.53
C PHE A 874 6.21 7.18 -21.20
N ASN A 875 6.13 8.49 -21.39
CA ASN A 875 7.13 9.27 -22.12
C ASN A 875 7.44 10.60 -21.40
N GLY A 876 8.62 11.15 -21.64
CA GLY A 876 9.04 12.44 -21.10
C GLY A 876 10.22 12.34 -20.12
N GLY A 877 10.17 13.10 -19.02
CA GLY A 877 11.25 13.07 -18.03
C GLY A 877 11.24 14.18 -16.99
N ARG A 878 12.33 14.22 -16.20
CA ARG A 878 12.59 15.16 -15.11
C ARG A 878 11.56 15.10 -13.98
N VAL A 879 11.05 13.90 -13.71
CA VAL A 879 10.22 13.64 -12.54
C VAL A 879 11.04 12.98 -11.44
N ASP A 880 10.93 13.47 -10.21
CA ASP A 880 11.60 12.89 -9.04
C ASP A 880 10.61 12.05 -8.20
N TYR A 881 11.06 10.96 -7.57
CA TYR A 881 10.20 10.07 -6.77
C TYR A 881 8.96 9.54 -7.54
N PHE A 882 9.20 8.86 -8.65
CA PHE A 882 8.15 8.24 -9.45
C PHE A 882 7.88 6.79 -9.00
N THR A 883 6.68 6.49 -8.50
CA THR A 883 6.30 5.14 -8.06
C THR A 883 5.30 4.52 -9.05
N PHE A 884 5.62 3.34 -9.56
CA PHE A 884 4.81 2.58 -10.51
C PHE A 884 4.72 1.12 -10.04
N VAL A 885 3.63 0.77 -9.36
CA VAL A 885 3.48 -0.54 -8.71
C VAL A 885 2.18 -1.25 -9.05
N ASN A 886 2.22 -2.57 -9.31
CA ASN A 886 1.03 -3.37 -9.57
C ASN A 886 0.20 -2.92 -10.79
N ASN A 887 0.83 -2.36 -11.82
CA ASN A 887 0.14 -1.93 -13.04
C ASN A 887 0.33 -2.91 -14.20
N VAL A 888 -0.50 -2.79 -15.22
CA VAL A 888 -0.34 -3.49 -16.51
C VAL A 888 -0.13 -2.46 -17.61
N ILE A 889 0.93 -2.61 -18.40
CA ILE A 889 1.15 -1.90 -19.67
C ILE A 889 1.21 -2.94 -20.78
N ALA A 890 0.28 -2.86 -21.73
CA ALA A 890 0.16 -3.85 -22.78
C ALA A 890 0.01 -3.24 -24.18
N GLU A 891 0.53 -3.93 -25.19
CA GLU A 891 0.35 -3.64 -26.62
C GLU A 891 0.78 -2.23 -27.03
N SER A 892 1.86 -1.70 -26.43
CA SER A 892 2.38 -0.38 -26.79
C SER A 892 3.29 -0.45 -28.02
N ARG A 893 3.07 0.43 -29.01
CA ARG A 893 3.74 0.36 -30.32
C ARG A 893 5.26 0.48 -30.24
N TYR A 894 5.77 1.44 -29.46
CA TYR A 894 7.22 1.66 -29.33
C TYR A 894 7.79 1.11 -28.03
N GLY A 895 7.03 1.04 -26.94
CA GLY A 895 7.56 0.48 -25.69
C GLY A 895 6.75 0.84 -24.46
N GLY A 896 7.20 0.34 -23.31
CA GLY A 896 6.57 0.56 -22.01
C GLY A 896 6.86 1.96 -21.45
N ILE A 897 8.03 2.13 -20.83
CA ILE A 897 8.40 3.37 -20.15
C ILE A 897 9.61 4.02 -20.81
N ALA A 898 9.54 5.32 -21.09
CA ALA A 898 10.56 6.15 -21.70
C ALA A 898 10.74 7.47 -20.95
N LEU A 899 11.28 7.42 -19.73
CA LEU A 899 11.50 8.61 -18.88
C LEU A 899 12.98 8.98 -18.76
N SER A 900 13.30 10.23 -19.04
CA SER A 900 14.65 10.80 -18.98
C SER A 900 14.88 11.65 -17.73
N ASN A 901 16.10 11.73 -17.21
CA ASN A 901 16.49 12.53 -16.04
C ASN A 901 15.55 12.42 -14.83
N SER A 902 15.05 11.22 -14.55
CA SER A 902 14.01 10.99 -13.53
C SER A 902 14.52 10.05 -12.43
N PRO A 903 15.27 10.54 -11.43
CA PRO A 903 15.86 9.70 -10.39
C PRO A 903 14.81 9.21 -9.37
N ASN A 904 15.22 8.31 -8.47
CA ASN A 904 14.41 7.80 -7.36
C ASN A 904 13.10 7.11 -7.81
N MET A 905 13.14 6.36 -8.91
CA MET A 905 11.97 5.62 -9.38
C MET A 905 11.79 4.31 -8.60
N LEU A 906 10.56 3.94 -8.28
CA LEU A 906 10.20 2.59 -7.82
C LEU A 906 9.25 1.97 -8.85
N VAL A 907 9.73 1.01 -9.64
CA VAL A 907 8.94 0.31 -10.66
C VAL A 907 8.88 -1.17 -10.31
N SER A 908 7.84 -1.59 -9.59
CA SER A 908 7.77 -2.96 -9.08
C SER A 908 6.44 -3.68 -9.25
N ASN A 909 6.48 -5.00 -9.43
CA ASN A 909 5.30 -5.86 -9.52
C ASN A 909 4.36 -5.49 -10.70
N ASN A 910 4.89 -5.03 -11.83
CA ASN A 910 4.11 -4.65 -13.00
C ASN A 910 4.15 -5.71 -14.10
N ILE A 911 3.19 -5.67 -15.03
CA ILE A 911 3.18 -6.51 -16.23
C ILE A 911 3.33 -5.63 -17.47
N PHE A 912 4.41 -5.84 -18.22
CA PHE A 912 4.70 -5.26 -19.53
C PHE A 912 4.47 -6.33 -20.60
N HIS A 913 3.38 -6.21 -21.37
CA HIS A 913 2.95 -7.24 -22.32
C HIS A 913 2.95 -6.75 -23.77
N ASN A 914 3.72 -7.34 -24.68
CA ASN A 914 3.75 -7.04 -26.12
C ASN A 914 4.01 -5.54 -26.41
N ASN A 915 4.95 -4.89 -25.70
CA ASN A 915 5.35 -3.53 -26.08
C ASN A 915 6.59 -3.57 -26.98
N GLY A 916 6.60 -2.75 -28.04
CA GLY A 916 7.56 -2.83 -29.14
C GLY A 916 9.05 -2.95 -28.77
N SER A 917 9.77 -1.83 -28.68
CA SER A 917 11.21 -1.79 -28.34
C SER A 917 11.52 -1.76 -26.84
N GLY A 918 10.54 -2.00 -25.97
CA GLY A 918 10.73 -2.10 -24.52
C GLY A 918 10.86 -0.77 -23.78
N THR A 919 11.64 -0.75 -22.71
CA THR A 919 11.86 0.45 -21.86
C THR A 919 13.08 1.26 -22.32
N GLN A 920 12.98 2.60 -22.30
CA GLN A 920 14.06 3.54 -22.61
C GLN A 920 14.29 4.57 -21.49
N ILE A 921 15.25 4.34 -20.59
CA ILE A 921 15.56 5.30 -19.52
C ILE A 921 17.01 5.80 -19.59
N THR A 922 17.23 7.09 -19.33
CA THR A 922 18.58 7.67 -19.30
C THR A 922 19.34 7.23 -18.06
N ALA A 923 20.68 7.35 -18.05
CA ALA A 923 21.50 6.99 -16.89
C ALA A 923 21.07 7.72 -15.61
N SER A 924 20.75 9.00 -15.71
CA SER A 924 20.19 9.83 -14.62
C SER A 924 18.84 9.31 -14.09
N SER A 925 18.02 8.67 -14.91
CA SER A 925 16.78 8.03 -14.45
C SER A 925 17.01 6.71 -13.73
N GLN A 926 18.21 6.14 -13.83
CA GLN A 926 18.60 4.92 -13.14
C GLN A 926 19.18 5.22 -11.74
N GLU A 927 19.54 6.48 -11.48
CA GLU A 927 20.10 6.91 -10.20
C GLU A 927 19.08 6.70 -9.08
N ASP A 928 19.47 5.90 -8.09
CA ASP A 928 18.66 5.53 -6.91
C ASP A 928 17.28 4.94 -7.25
N SER A 929 17.12 4.42 -8.47
CA SER A 929 15.90 3.80 -8.95
C SER A 929 15.91 2.28 -8.74
N VAL A 930 14.78 1.72 -8.31
CA VAL A 930 14.55 0.28 -8.10
C VAL A 930 13.53 -0.22 -9.11
N TRP A 931 13.94 -1.19 -9.93
CA TRP A 931 13.05 -1.91 -10.83
C TRP A 931 13.05 -3.38 -10.44
N ASP A 932 11.86 -3.93 -10.17
CA ASP A 932 11.78 -5.23 -9.50
C ASP A 932 10.47 -6.02 -9.69
N ASP A 933 10.52 -7.35 -9.67
CA ASP A 933 9.36 -8.23 -9.71
C ASP A 933 8.40 -7.96 -10.88
N ASN A 934 8.87 -7.34 -11.96
CA ASN A 934 8.03 -7.08 -13.12
C ASN A 934 8.00 -8.30 -14.06
N ILE A 935 7.05 -8.33 -14.98
CA ILE A 935 6.99 -9.33 -16.06
C ILE A 935 7.06 -8.61 -17.38
N HIS A 936 7.98 -8.98 -18.25
CA HIS A 936 8.20 -8.41 -19.58
C HIS A 936 7.99 -9.47 -20.65
N TYR A 937 6.94 -9.37 -21.47
CA TYR A 937 6.59 -10.44 -22.41
C TYR A 937 5.85 -9.98 -23.66
N PRO A 938 6.37 -10.25 -24.86
CA PRO A 938 7.73 -10.02 -25.31
C PRO A 938 7.94 -8.50 -25.43
N ASP A 939 8.62 -7.94 -24.47
CA ASP A 939 8.81 -6.48 -24.36
C ASP A 939 10.06 -6.00 -25.13
N PHE A 940 10.78 -6.87 -25.85
CA PHE A 940 12.07 -6.50 -26.45
C PHE A 940 12.28 -7.05 -27.86
N ALA A 941 12.63 -6.14 -28.77
CA ALA A 941 13.30 -6.49 -30.01
C ALA A 941 14.70 -7.07 -29.70
N TRP A 942 14.99 -8.18 -30.36
CA TRP A 942 16.13 -9.06 -30.07
C TRP A 942 17.51 -8.44 -30.38
N PRO A 943 18.56 -8.73 -29.57
CA PRO A 943 18.52 -9.43 -28.30
C PRO A 943 18.32 -8.44 -27.12
N PRO A 944 17.40 -8.72 -26.18
CA PRO A 944 17.29 -7.97 -24.94
C PRO A 944 18.54 -8.16 -24.09
N LYS A 945 19.08 -7.06 -23.56
CA LYS A 945 19.89 -7.10 -22.33
C LYS A 945 18.99 -6.67 -21.19
N GLN A 946 18.87 -7.54 -20.17
CA GLN A 946 18.34 -7.15 -18.87
C GLN A 946 19.10 -5.89 -18.40
N PRO A 947 18.41 -4.77 -18.14
CA PRO A 947 19.06 -3.57 -17.65
C PRO A 947 19.67 -3.84 -16.28
N GLU A 948 20.85 -3.28 -15.99
CA GLU A 948 21.54 -3.56 -14.73
C GLU A 948 20.68 -3.22 -13.50
N PHE A 949 19.87 -2.17 -13.55
CA PHE A 949 19.00 -1.73 -12.45
C PHE A 949 17.73 -2.58 -12.24
N ASP A 950 17.42 -3.51 -13.14
CA ASP A 950 16.19 -4.33 -13.11
C ASP A 950 16.55 -5.82 -12.97
N GLN A 951 16.66 -6.31 -11.73
CA GLN A 951 17.38 -7.56 -11.44
C GLN A 951 16.50 -8.83 -11.28
N HIS A 952 15.22 -8.71 -10.93
CA HIS A 952 14.38 -9.90 -10.64
C HIS A 952 13.08 -9.93 -11.43
N SER A 953 12.94 -9.01 -12.38
CA SER A 953 11.87 -9.07 -13.36
C SER A 953 12.02 -10.29 -14.27
N LEU A 954 10.89 -10.88 -14.65
CA LEU A 954 10.81 -12.02 -15.54
C LEU A 954 10.73 -11.55 -16.99
N PHE A 955 11.71 -11.90 -17.81
CA PHE A 955 11.74 -11.55 -19.24
C PHE A 955 11.37 -12.75 -20.11
N GLY A 956 10.50 -12.52 -21.10
CA GLY A 956 10.05 -13.55 -22.03
C GLY A 956 9.07 -14.56 -21.43
N VAL A 957 8.55 -14.32 -20.22
CA VAL A 957 7.60 -15.23 -19.55
C VAL A 957 6.17 -14.70 -19.69
N ASP A 958 5.32 -15.48 -20.36
CA ASP A 958 3.95 -15.10 -20.68
C ASP A 958 3.08 -14.88 -19.44
N PRO A 959 2.66 -13.65 -19.09
CA PRO A 959 1.95 -13.39 -17.82
C PRO A 959 0.65 -14.17 -17.65
N ARG A 960 0.15 -14.90 -18.67
CA ARG A 960 -0.87 -15.94 -18.48
C ARG A 960 -0.41 -17.12 -17.58
N PHE A 961 0.87 -17.19 -17.21
CA PHE A 961 1.38 -18.15 -16.21
C PHE A 961 1.03 -17.76 -14.77
N VAL A 962 0.72 -16.48 -14.52
CA VAL A 962 0.29 -15.93 -13.22
C VAL A 962 -1.24 -15.85 -13.14
#